data_AF-A0A2U3LBG9-F1
#
_entry.id   AF-A0A2U3LBG9-F1
#
_cell.length_a   1.000
_cell.length_b   1.000
_cell.length_c   1.000
_cell.angle_alpha   90.00
_cell.angle_beta   90.00
_cell.angle_gamma   90.00
#
_symmetry.space_group_name_H-M   'P 1'
#
loop_
_entity.id
_entity.type
_entity.pdbx_description
1 polymer ?
#
loop_
_entity_poly.entity_id
_entity_poly.type
_entity_poly.pdbx_seq_one_letter_code
_entity_poly.pdbx_strand_id
1 'polypeptide(L)'
;MKKTTTKKTLATLALACMAMAMTPFNAFADTGVTTARLFGSDRVGTAVAVADAGWTTAGTAILAPSADANLVDALAAAPLAGKAAPILLTDNNTLTAATQAELVKLGVKNVYVVGAINQTVVDQVNAMSGVTATVLKGADRIATAAAISAKLTAPAGSFVVGYGALADALSVASYAAANNYSILVANPDGSLPDSEAAYKGSNVYIIGGPTLVADIAGATRLFGTDRFATNRAVLDALTYKYDHVYVANGTDAHLVDSLVASSLAAETSAPIVLTDTDGDGEISSASINSKLDSTAVVTALGGNAVVTDADVAQVSGPTSGGNSSNTTTVAVTGLTLNQPTLALMTGGANGTLVATVAPSTATNQVVTWATSNAAVATVVNGVVTPVGAGTATITATTQDGAMAATSIVTVSTGTTVAVTGLTLNQPTLALTTGGANGTLVATVAPSTATNQVVTWATSNAAVATVVNGVVTPVGAGTATITATTQDVAMIATSIVTVSEGTITYGGHSSNVPVFVTSLTLDQPTLSLIAGEANGTLVATVAPSNATNQVVTWATSDAAVATVVNGVVTPVGAGTATITATTQDGAMVATSIVTVSAVTTTDVITGTSVAANYGSLVTINLTSPVNYVGATQFQVYVNGAPVSSLVPLNTATTVYPAQASGSVVQVEFFDATGTQVGTTQNVTLQSEETNVAVTGITVAGAANATTVINGTTLQMSDAVLPANATSPAVIWSVVPGTGTATISSTGLLTGTGTGTVTVTAINTASSVKGTAVINVVVAPTTDVITGTAVTANYGSLVTINLTNPVSYAGATQFQVYLNGTSVSTLAPLNSATTVFPAQTSGSVVQVEFFNAAGTQVGVAQNVTLN
;
A
#
# COMPACT_ATOMS: atom_id res chain seq x y z
N MET A 1 -8.23 -54.98 -52.38
CA MET A 1 -7.41 -54.12 -53.27
C MET A 1 -7.26 -52.74 -52.62
N LYS A 2 -6.01 -52.29 -52.42
CA LYS A 2 -5.47 -50.90 -52.32
C LYS A 2 -6.28 -49.82 -51.56
N LYS A 3 -5.77 -49.26 -50.44
CA LYS A 3 -5.02 -47.96 -50.32
C LYS A 3 -5.90 -46.76 -50.77
N THR A 4 -6.11 -45.64 -50.07
CA THR A 4 -5.30 -44.86 -49.10
C THR A 4 -6.16 -43.67 -48.58
N THR A 5 -5.93 -43.23 -47.33
CA THR A 5 -6.04 -41.87 -46.72
C THR A 5 -6.70 -40.69 -47.45
N THR A 6 -7.45 -39.83 -46.70
CA THR A 6 -7.26 -38.35 -46.52
C THR A 6 -8.24 -37.85 -45.43
N LYS A 7 -7.81 -37.56 -44.18
CA LYS A 7 -7.45 -36.26 -43.56
C LYS A 7 -8.47 -35.09 -43.68
N LYS A 8 -8.75 -34.50 -42.51
CA LYS A 8 -9.60 -33.37 -42.14
C LYS A 8 -9.34 -32.08 -42.93
N THR A 9 -10.38 -31.25 -43.13
CA THR A 9 -10.25 -29.78 -43.12
C THR A 9 -11.54 -29.12 -42.61
N LEU A 10 -11.34 -28.09 -41.80
CA LEU A 10 -12.27 -27.26 -41.05
C LEU A 10 -12.70 -26.03 -41.88
N ALA A 11 -13.82 -25.42 -41.50
CA ALA A 11 -14.21 -24.01 -41.71
C ALA A 11 -14.64 -23.52 -43.12
N THR A 12 -15.94 -23.18 -43.24
CA THR A 12 -16.42 -21.91 -43.84
C THR A 12 -17.90 -21.71 -43.51
N LEU A 13 -18.18 -20.89 -42.50
CA LEU A 13 -19.45 -20.17 -42.35
C LEU A 13 -19.08 -18.70 -42.53
N ALA A 14 -19.30 -18.18 -43.73
CA ALA A 14 -18.95 -16.81 -44.11
C ALA A 14 -20.16 -16.12 -44.74
N LEU A 15 -20.34 -14.87 -44.31
CA LEU A 15 -21.03 -13.78 -45.01
C LEU A 15 -22.55 -13.90 -45.18
N ALA A 16 -23.26 -13.51 -44.13
CA ALA A 16 -24.56 -12.85 -44.27
C ALA A 16 -24.77 -11.93 -43.06
N CYS A 17 -24.28 -10.67 -43.14
CA CYS A 17 -24.74 -9.50 -42.36
C CYS A 17 -23.87 -8.26 -42.65
N MET A 18 -23.78 -7.83 -43.91
CA MET A 18 -23.28 -6.48 -44.23
C MET A 18 -23.90 -6.01 -45.54
N ALA A 19 -25.12 -5.49 -45.47
CA ALA A 19 -25.74 -4.66 -46.50
C ALA A 19 -27.06 -4.06 -45.98
N MET A 20 -27.01 -2.87 -45.38
CA MET A 20 -28.11 -1.90 -45.48
C MET A 20 -27.55 -0.47 -45.60
N ALA A 21 -27.66 0.03 -46.83
CA ALA A 21 -27.90 1.40 -47.27
C ALA A 21 -26.91 2.52 -46.89
N MET A 22 -25.81 2.62 -47.64
CA MET A 22 -25.32 3.94 -48.07
C MET A 22 -26.27 4.47 -49.14
N THR A 23 -27.10 5.46 -48.80
CA THR A 23 -27.63 6.39 -49.79
C THR A 23 -26.57 7.48 -50.00
N PRO A 24 -26.35 7.97 -51.23
CA PRO A 24 -25.46 9.10 -51.43
C PRO A 24 -26.13 10.31 -50.77
N PHE A 25 -25.65 10.70 -49.60
CA PHE A 25 -25.93 12.04 -49.08
C PHE A 25 -25.36 13.01 -50.11
N ASN A 26 -26.23 13.84 -50.68
CA ASN A 26 -25.77 15.08 -51.27
C ASN A 26 -25.02 15.82 -50.16
N ALA A 27 -23.68 15.81 -50.25
CA ALA A 27 -22.83 16.63 -49.43
C ALA A 27 -23.12 18.09 -49.81
N PHE A 28 -24.09 18.70 -49.13
CA PHE A 28 -23.94 20.10 -48.81
C PHE A 28 -22.68 20.16 -47.95
N ALA A 29 -21.64 20.78 -48.48
CA ALA A 29 -20.49 21.14 -47.67
C ALA A 29 -21.01 22.09 -46.58
N ASP A 30 -21.32 21.51 -45.42
CA ASP A 30 -21.69 22.26 -44.24
C ASP A 30 -20.42 22.91 -43.72
N THR A 31 -20.19 24.15 -44.13
CA THR A 31 -19.08 24.95 -43.62
C THR A 31 -19.48 25.42 -42.23
N GLY A 32 -19.08 24.68 -41.20
CA GLY A 32 -19.37 24.98 -39.81
C GLY A 32 -18.77 23.94 -38.86
N VAL A 33 -18.66 24.32 -37.58
CA VAL A 33 -18.29 23.40 -36.50
C VAL A 33 -19.27 22.23 -36.48
N THR A 34 -18.76 21.01 -36.53
CA THR A 34 -19.59 19.79 -36.49
C THR A 34 -19.72 19.30 -35.05
N THR A 35 -20.89 18.76 -34.70
CA THR A 35 -21.12 18.17 -33.39
C THR A 35 -21.19 16.65 -33.48
N ALA A 36 -20.62 15.97 -32.48
CA ALA A 36 -20.62 14.51 -32.34
C ALA A 36 -20.92 14.13 -30.89
N ARG A 37 -21.23 12.85 -30.64
CA ARG A 37 -21.50 12.32 -29.29
C ARG A 37 -20.98 10.90 -29.16
N LEU A 38 -20.26 10.64 -28.07
CA LEU A 38 -19.78 9.32 -27.67
C LEU A 38 -20.50 8.90 -26.39
N PHE A 39 -21.32 7.85 -26.46
CA PHE A 39 -22.15 7.44 -25.34
C PHE A 39 -22.52 5.96 -25.43
N GLY A 40 -22.77 5.35 -24.27
CA GLY A 40 -23.41 4.04 -24.15
C GLY A 40 -24.71 4.10 -23.36
N SER A 41 -25.31 2.94 -23.12
CA SER A 41 -26.47 2.79 -22.22
C SER A 41 -26.15 3.07 -20.76
N ASP A 42 -24.87 2.98 -20.39
CA ASP A 42 -24.31 3.27 -19.09
C ASP A 42 -22.87 3.78 -19.26
N ARG A 43 -22.22 4.11 -18.15
CA ARG A 43 -20.83 4.59 -18.10
C ARG A 43 -19.81 3.61 -18.69
N VAL A 44 -20.04 2.29 -18.53
CA VAL A 44 -19.16 1.27 -19.11
C VAL A 44 -19.31 1.28 -20.64
N GLY A 45 -20.53 1.37 -21.14
CA GLY A 45 -20.81 1.53 -22.56
C GLY A 45 -20.23 2.84 -23.14
N THR A 46 -20.27 3.94 -22.39
CA THR A 46 -19.62 5.20 -22.79
C THR A 46 -18.11 5.02 -22.90
N ALA A 47 -17.47 4.34 -21.95
CA ALA A 47 -16.03 4.02 -22.02
C ALA A 47 -15.67 3.17 -23.25
N VAL A 48 -16.52 2.19 -23.58
CA VAL A 48 -16.38 1.39 -24.81
C VAL A 48 -16.54 2.26 -26.06
N ALA A 49 -17.56 3.12 -26.12
CA ALA A 49 -17.76 4.03 -27.27
C ALA A 49 -16.58 4.99 -27.48
N VAL A 50 -15.97 5.47 -26.39
CA VAL A 50 -14.74 6.27 -26.43
C VAL A 50 -13.55 5.43 -26.92
N ALA A 51 -13.43 4.19 -26.48
CA ALA A 51 -12.39 3.29 -26.94
C ALA A 51 -12.50 2.98 -28.45
N ASP A 52 -13.72 2.75 -28.94
CA ASP A 52 -14.01 2.51 -30.36
C ASP A 52 -13.65 3.68 -31.26
N ALA A 53 -13.80 4.91 -30.73
CA ALA A 53 -13.49 6.12 -31.45
C ALA A 53 -11.98 6.37 -31.58
N GLY A 54 -11.18 6.00 -30.58
CA GLY A 54 -9.73 6.23 -30.57
C GLY A 54 -8.91 5.08 -31.14
N TRP A 55 -9.31 3.83 -30.88
CA TRP A 55 -8.45 2.68 -31.09
C TRP A 55 -9.14 1.58 -31.90
N THR A 56 -8.46 1.14 -32.96
CA THR A 56 -8.77 -0.13 -33.63
C THR A 56 -7.99 -1.30 -33.01
N THR A 57 -6.84 -1.00 -32.41
CA THR A 57 -6.02 -1.93 -31.62
C THR A 57 -5.30 -1.16 -30.52
N ALA A 58 -5.12 -1.78 -29.35
CA ALA A 58 -4.33 -1.23 -28.25
C ALA A 58 -3.54 -2.34 -27.57
N GLY A 59 -2.23 -2.19 -27.40
CA GLY A 59 -1.40 -3.18 -26.69
C GLY A 59 -1.60 -3.15 -25.17
N THR A 60 -2.01 -1.99 -24.66
CA THR A 60 -2.22 -1.70 -23.24
C THR A 60 -3.59 -1.05 -23.05
N ALA A 61 -4.27 -1.32 -21.95
CA ALA A 61 -5.45 -0.58 -21.50
C ALA A 61 -5.34 -0.24 -20.01
N ILE A 62 -5.98 0.85 -19.59
CA ILE A 62 -6.18 1.16 -18.19
C ILE A 62 -7.57 0.69 -17.78
N LEU A 63 -7.68 0.01 -16.65
CA LEU A 63 -8.94 -0.47 -16.10
C LEU A 63 -9.22 0.24 -14.78
N ALA A 64 -10.29 1.03 -14.75
CA ALA A 64 -10.72 1.82 -13.60
C ALA A 64 -12.13 1.42 -13.12
N PRO A 65 -12.48 1.66 -11.84
CA PRO A 65 -13.79 1.31 -11.32
C PRO A 65 -14.88 2.19 -11.97
N SER A 66 -16.05 1.60 -12.22
CA SER A 66 -17.18 2.30 -12.80
C SER A 66 -17.82 3.27 -11.80
N ALA A 67 -17.83 2.98 -10.48
CA ALA A 67 -18.53 3.77 -9.48
C ALA A 67 -17.84 5.11 -9.10
N ASP A 68 -18.62 6.19 -9.00
CA ASP A 68 -18.13 7.57 -8.75
C ASP A 68 -17.32 7.67 -7.44
N ALA A 69 -17.80 7.03 -6.37
CA ALA A 69 -17.15 7.03 -5.06
C ALA A 69 -15.72 6.43 -5.08
N ASN A 70 -15.39 5.67 -6.13
CA ASN A 70 -14.12 4.93 -6.26
C ASN A 70 -13.25 5.44 -7.42
N LEU A 71 -13.73 6.40 -8.21
CA LEU A 71 -13.01 6.92 -9.38
C LEU A 71 -11.91 7.92 -8.98
N VAL A 72 -11.95 8.41 -7.74
CA VAL A 72 -11.00 9.38 -7.17
C VAL A 72 -9.54 8.92 -7.33
N ASP A 73 -9.31 7.61 -7.29
CA ASP A 73 -7.99 7.00 -7.38
C ASP A 73 -7.50 6.81 -8.83
N ALA A 74 -8.39 6.95 -9.82
CA ALA A 74 -8.08 6.73 -11.23
C ALA A 74 -7.81 8.03 -12.02
N LEU A 75 -8.04 9.21 -11.42
CA LEU A 75 -7.82 10.51 -12.08
C LEU A 75 -6.36 10.72 -12.52
N ALA A 76 -5.40 10.24 -11.72
CA ALA A 76 -3.98 10.27 -12.08
C ALA A 76 -3.62 9.31 -13.22
N ALA A 77 -4.53 8.43 -13.66
CA ALA A 77 -4.27 7.44 -14.69
C ALA A 77 -4.28 8.00 -16.12
N ALA A 78 -4.82 9.20 -16.34
CA ALA A 78 -4.81 9.85 -17.65
C ALA A 78 -3.37 9.99 -18.22
N PRO A 79 -2.39 10.55 -17.49
CA PRO A 79 -0.98 10.53 -17.86
C PRO A 79 -0.44 9.15 -18.25
N LEU A 80 -0.84 8.10 -17.54
CA LEU A 80 -0.38 6.73 -17.77
C LEU A 80 -0.98 6.12 -19.05
N ALA A 81 -2.26 6.41 -19.31
CA ALA A 81 -2.92 6.04 -20.56
C ALA A 81 -2.24 6.75 -21.77
N GLY A 82 -1.88 8.02 -21.56
CA GLY A 82 -1.27 8.86 -22.57
C GLY A 82 -2.12 8.91 -23.84
N LYS A 83 -1.47 8.84 -25.00
CA LYS A 83 -2.11 8.78 -26.33
C LYS A 83 -2.30 7.36 -26.87
N ALA A 84 -1.94 6.32 -26.11
CA ALA A 84 -1.68 4.98 -26.66
C ALA A 84 -2.56 3.87 -26.09
N ALA A 85 -3.30 4.17 -25.02
CA ALA A 85 -4.13 3.19 -24.33
C ALA A 85 -5.50 3.79 -23.98
N PRO A 86 -6.60 3.07 -24.22
CA PRO A 86 -7.91 3.48 -23.72
C PRO A 86 -7.98 3.33 -22.21
N ILE A 87 -8.84 4.14 -21.58
CA ILE A 87 -9.29 3.95 -20.21
C ILE A 87 -10.68 3.30 -20.26
N LEU A 88 -10.76 2.07 -19.77
CA LEU A 88 -11.99 1.28 -19.70
C LEU A 88 -12.49 1.18 -18.26
N LEU A 89 -13.79 0.97 -18.11
CA LEU A 89 -14.46 0.92 -16.80
C LEU A 89 -15.01 -0.46 -16.49
N THR A 90 -15.05 -0.84 -15.22
CA THR A 90 -15.68 -2.08 -14.79
C THR A 90 -16.20 -1.98 -13.37
N ASP A 91 -17.11 -2.87 -12.98
CA ASP A 91 -17.55 -2.96 -11.60
C ASP A 91 -16.43 -3.46 -10.68
N ASN A 92 -16.45 -3.05 -9.41
CA ASN A 92 -15.37 -3.36 -8.47
C ASN A 92 -15.15 -4.87 -8.26
N ASN A 93 -16.19 -5.69 -8.43
CA ASN A 93 -16.17 -7.13 -8.14
C ASN A 93 -16.22 -8.03 -9.38
N THR A 94 -16.60 -7.46 -10.53
CA THR A 94 -16.87 -8.24 -11.74
C THR A 94 -16.32 -7.48 -12.95
N LEU A 95 -15.49 -8.15 -13.75
CA LEU A 95 -15.14 -7.71 -15.09
C LEU A 95 -16.39 -7.75 -15.96
N THR A 96 -16.92 -6.58 -16.33
CA THR A 96 -18.15 -6.50 -17.11
C THR A 96 -17.95 -7.13 -18.49
N ALA A 97 -19.00 -7.75 -19.02
CA ALA A 97 -18.94 -8.42 -20.32
C ALA A 97 -18.59 -7.46 -21.46
N ALA A 98 -19.05 -6.20 -21.39
CA ALA A 98 -18.73 -5.15 -22.34
C ALA A 98 -17.23 -4.83 -22.35
N THR A 99 -16.64 -4.60 -21.17
CA THR A 99 -15.20 -4.31 -21.04
C THR A 99 -14.34 -5.50 -21.41
N GLN A 100 -14.75 -6.72 -21.04
CA GLN A 100 -14.06 -7.93 -21.47
C GLN A 100 -14.05 -8.07 -22.99
N ALA A 101 -15.20 -7.86 -23.64
CA ALA A 101 -15.30 -7.92 -25.10
C ALA A 101 -14.42 -6.85 -25.75
N GLU A 102 -14.35 -5.66 -25.18
CA GLU A 102 -13.56 -4.55 -25.70
C GLU A 102 -12.05 -4.82 -25.60
N LEU A 103 -11.58 -5.32 -24.46
CA LEU A 103 -10.19 -5.75 -24.28
C LEU A 103 -9.77 -6.80 -25.32
N VAL A 104 -10.67 -7.74 -25.63
CA VAL A 104 -10.44 -8.76 -26.68
C VAL A 104 -10.42 -8.13 -28.07
N LYS A 105 -11.39 -7.26 -28.36
CA LYS A 105 -11.53 -6.60 -29.67
C LYS A 105 -10.28 -5.79 -30.02
N LEU A 106 -9.77 -5.02 -29.05
CA LEU A 106 -8.57 -4.20 -29.22
C LEU A 106 -7.26 -5.00 -29.19
N GLY A 107 -7.31 -6.29 -28.83
CA GLY A 107 -6.13 -7.15 -28.78
C GLY A 107 -5.18 -6.83 -27.63
N VAL A 108 -5.70 -6.29 -26.52
CA VAL A 108 -4.93 -5.85 -25.35
C VAL A 108 -4.11 -6.99 -24.75
N LYS A 109 -2.87 -6.70 -24.37
CA LYS A 109 -1.94 -7.64 -23.73
C LYS A 109 -1.61 -7.26 -22.30
N ASN A 110 -1.58 -5.97 -22.00
CA ASN A 110 -1.29 -5.46 -20.66
C ASN A 110 -2.46 -4.61 -20.17
N VAL A 111 -2.92 -4.87 -18.96
CA VAL A 111 -3.98 -4.09 -18.31
C VAL A 111 -3.43 -3.50 -17.03
N TYR A 112 -3.39 -2.18 -16.91
CA TYR A 112 -3.11 -1.51 -15.65
C TYR A 112 -4.41 -1.31 -14.88
N VAL A 113 -4.54 -1.97 -13.74
CA VAL A 113 -5.74 -1.90 -12.89
C VAL A 113 -5.51 -0.83 -11.83
N VAL A 114 -6.32 0.22 -11.84
CA VAL A 114 -6.22 1.37 -10.93
C VAL A 114 -7.46 1.51 -10.05
N GLY A 115 -7.31 2.15 -8.90
CA GLY A 115 -8.39 2.42 -7.96
C GLY A 115 -8.97 1.19 -7.25
N ALA A 116 -10.16 1.34 -6.68
CA ALA A 116 -10.80 0.34 -5.81
C ALA A 116 -11.41 -0.86 -6.56
N ILE A 117 -10.64 -1.47 -7.46
CA ILE A 117 -10.97 -2.75 -8.10
C ILE A 117 -10.47 -3.92 -7.23
N ASN A 118 -11.36 -4.88 -6.96
CA ASN A 118 -11.06 -6.04 -6.13
C ASN A 118 -10.26 -7.11 -6.88
N GLN A 119 -9.58 -7.96 -6.11
CA GLN A 119 -8.72 -9.02 -6.65
C GLN A 119 -9.46 -9.96 -7.61
N THR A 120 -10.75 -10.21 -7.39
CA THR A 120 -11.60 -11.02 -8.27
C THR A 120 -11.58 -10.55 -9.73
N VAL A 121 -11.61 -9.23 -9.95
CA VAL A 121 -11.56 -8.66 -11.30
C VAL A 121 -10.17 -8.82 -11.91
N VAL A 122 -9.12 -8.63 -11.12
CA VAL A 122 -7.72 -8.86 -11.54
C VAL A 122 -7.53 -10.30 -11.98
N ASP A 123 -8.08 -11.26 -11.24
CA ASP A 123 -8.03 -12.68 -11.57
C ASP A 123 -8.82 -12.98 -12.85
N GLN A 124 -9.98 -12.35 -13.05
CA GLN A 124 -10.76 -12.46 -14.29
C GLN A 124 -10.01 -11.91 -15.51
N VAL A 125 -9.29 -10.80 -15.37
CA VAL A 125 -8.43 -10.26 -16.45
C VAL A 125 -7.27 -11.21 -16.74
N ASN A 126 -6.58 -11.73 -15.72
CA ASN A 126 -5.46 -12.68 -15.89
C ASN A 126 -5.91 -14.04 -16.45
N ALA A 127 -7.18 -14.42 -16.27
CA ALA A 127 -7.75 -15.62 -16.88
C ALA A 127 -7.97 -15.46 -18.40
N MET A 128 -7.94 -14.24 -18.94
CA MET A 128 -8.04 -13.99 -20.38
C MET A 128 -6.74 -14.42 -21.07
N SER A 129 -6.87 -15.11 -22.21
CA SER A 129 -5.72 -15.71 -22.90
C SER A 129 -4.72 -14.65 -23.38
N GLY A 130 -3.52 -14.65 -22.80
CA GLY A 130 -2.42 -13.77 -23.19
C GLY A 130 -2.58 -12.32 -22.74
N VAL A 131 -3.38 -12.06 -21.70
CA VAL A 131 -3.55 -10.76 -21.06
C VAL A 131 -2.94 -10.80 -19.66
N THR A 132 -2.21 -9.76 -19.27
CA THR A 132 -1.61 -9.63 -17.94
C THR A 132 -2.14 -8.38 -17.25
N ALA A 133 -2.67 -8.53 -16.04
CA ALA A 133 -3.08 -7.44 -15.18
C ALA A 133 -1.92 -7.01 -14.25
N THR A 134 -1.61 -5.72 -14.24
CA THR A 134 -0.69 -5.08 -13.28
C THR A 134 -1.50 -4.12 -12.42
N VAL A 135 -1.56 -4.38 -11.12
CA VAL A 135 -2.33 -3.53 -10.19
C VAL A 135 -1.48 -2.34 -9.74
N LEU A 136 -2.02 -1.14 -9.88
CA LEU A 136 -1.45 0.11 -9.41
C LEU A 136 -2.42 0.71 -8.38
N LYS A 137 -2.27 0.29 -7.12
CA LYS A 137 -3.07 0.77 -5.99
C LYS A 137 -2.24 0.86 -4.72
N GLY A 138 -2.60 1.80 -3.85
CA GLY A 138 -2.00 2.01 -2.55
C GLY A 138 -2.99 1.87 -1.40
N ALA A 139 -2.53 2.14 -0.17
CA ALA A 139 -3.38 2.14 1.04
C ALA A 139 -4.41 3.28 1.04
N ASP A 140 -4.12 4.36 0.31
CA ASP A 140 -4.97 5.52 0.12
C ASP A 140 -4.79 6.07 -1.32
N ARG A 141 -5.47 7.18 -1.61
CA ARG A 141 -5.43 7.80 -2.94
C ARG A 141 -4.06 8.40 -3.29
N ILE A 142 -3.32 8.87 -2.30
CA ILE A 142 -1.97 9.43 -2.50
C ILE A 142 -1.03 8.30 -2.90
N ALA A 143 -1.08 7.18 -2.21
CA ALA A 143 -0.29 6.00 -2.53
C ALA A 143 -0.69 5.39 -3.88
N THR A 144 -1.96 5.47 -4.26
CA THR A 144 -2.42 5.04 -5.60
C THR A 144 -1.91 5.98 -6.70
N ALA A 145 -2.04 7.30 -6.52
CA ALA A 145 -1.49 8.29 -7.43
C ALA A 145 0.03 8.15 -7.58
N ALA A 146 0.76 7.93 -6.47
CA ALA A 146 2.19 7.64 -6.50
C ALA A 146 2.52 6.35 -7.26
N ALA A 147 1.72 5.28 -7.12
CA ALA A 147 1.92 4.03 -7.86
C ALA A 147 1.69 4.20 -9.38
N ILE A 148 0.78 5.10 -9.77
CA ILE A 148 0.55 5.47 -11.17
C ILE A 148 1.71 6.33 -11.67
N SER A 149 2.09 7.37 -10.93
CA SER A 149 3.21 8.27 -11.24
C SER A 149 4.54 7.51 -11.38
N ALA A 150 4.73 6.44 -10.61
CA ALA A 150 5.90 5.54 -10.72
C ALA A 150 6.04 4.83 -12.08
N LYS A 151 4.97 4.78 -12.88
CA LYS A 151 4.99 4.23 -14.25
C LYS A 151 5.29 5.28 -15.31
N LEU A 152 5.24 6.57 -14.96
CA LEU A 152 5.61 7.64 -15.87
C LEU A 152 7.14 7.73 -15.94
N THR A 153 7.67 7.83 -17.16
CA THR A 153 9.11 8.01 -17.38
C THR A 153 9.38 9.48 -17.66
N ALA A 154 10.17 10.13 -16.79
CA ALA A 154 10.60 11.52 -16.90
C ALA A 154 9.47 12.52 -17.28
N PRO A 155 8.51 12.78 -16.37
CA PRO A 155 7.44 13.73 -16.62
C PRO A 155 7.97 15.12 -17.02
N ALA A 156 7.40 15.72 -18.06
CA ALA A 156 7.79 17.04 -18.55
C ALA A 156 7.40 18.18 -17.59
N GLY A 157 6.42 17.91 -16.72
CA GLY A 157 5.96 18.78 -15.66
C GLY A 157 4.99 18.04 -14.74
N SER A 158 4.42 18.77 -13.78
CA SER A 158 3.48 18.24 -12.80
C SER A 158 2.32 19.19 -12.56
N PHE A 159 1.12 18.64 -12.54
CA PHE A 159 -0.06 19.28 -11.99
C PHE A 159 -0.26 18.78 -10.57
N VAL A 160 -0.35 19.71 -9.62
CA VAL A 160 -0.58 19.43 -8.21
C VAL A 160 -2.02 19.78 -7.88
N VAL A 161 -2.74 18.81 -7.32
CA VAL A 161 -4.16 18.94 -6.96
C VAL A 161 -4.37 18.59 -5.50
N GLY A 162 -5.46 19.13 -4.92
CA GLY A 162 -5.86 18.80 -3.55
C GLY A 162 -6.52 17.43 -3.45
N TYR A 163 -6.48 16.85 -2.25
CA TYR A 163 -6.98 15.50 -1.97
C TYR A 163 -8.41 15.23 -2.50
N GLY A 164 -9.32 16.20 -2.43
CA GLY A 164 -10.73 16.09 -2.89
C GLY A 164 -11.06 16.85 -4.18
N ALA A 165 -10.05 17.35 -4.90
CA ALA A 165 -10.22 18.30 -6.01
C ALA A 165 -10.42 17.57 -7.37
N LEU A 166 -11.50 16.78 -7.48
CA LEU A 166 -11.68 15.85 -8.61
C LEU A 166 -11.83 16.56 -9.96
N ALA A 167 -12.67 17.58 -10.02
CA ALA A 167 -12.89 18.37 -11.23
C ALA A 167 -11.65 19.20 -11.61
N ASP A 168 -10.82 19.58 -10.64
CA ASP A 168 -9.55 20.28 -10.86
C ASP A 168 -8.53 19.34 -11.53
N ALA A 169 -8.42 18.09 -11.06
CA ALA A 169 -7.59 17.07 -11.70
C ALA A 169 -8.06 16.73 -13.12
N LEU A 170 -9.37 16.60 -13.32
CA LEU A 170 -9.95 16.33 -14.62
C LEU A 170 -9.67 17.47 -15.63
N SER A 171 -9.67 18.72 -15.16
CA SER A 171 -9.43 19.89 -16.02
C SER A 171 -8.08 19.87 -16.74
N VAL A 172 -7.11 19.14 -16.22
CA VAL A 172 -5.77 18.99 -16.81
C VAL A 172 -5.52 17.61 -17.40
N ALA A 173 -6.46 16.67 -17.30
CA ALA A 173 -6.24 15.25 -17.62
C ALA A 173 -5.82 15.03 -19.09
N SER A 174 -6.49 15.67 -20.06
CA SER A 174 -6.13 15.53 -21.48
C SER A 174 -4.78 16.15 -21.81
N TYR A 175 -4.45 17.29 -21.21
CA TYR A 175 -3.13 17.90 -21.39
C TYR A 175 -2.03 17.05 -20.76
N ALA A 176 -2.28 16.49 -19.59
CA ALA A 176 -1.31 15.68 -18.88
C ALA A 176 -1.00 14.39 -19.64
N ALA A 177 -2.04 13.73 -20.18
CA ALA A 177 -1.92 12.60 -21.10
C ALA A 177 -1.20 12.97 -22.41
N ALA A 178 -1.48 14.15 -22.98
CA ALA A 178 -0.89 14.57 -24.26
C ALA A 178 0.59 14.95 -24.17
N ASN A 179 1.00 15.53 -23.04
CA ASN A 179 2.32 16.16 -22.86
C ASN A 179 3.21 15.47 -21.81
N ASN A 180 2.81 14.29 -21.32
CA ASN A 180 3.54 13.53 -20.30
C ASN A 180 3.77 14.35 -19.01
N TYR A 181 2.72 14.97 -18.48
CA TYR A 181 2.77 15.60 -17.15
C TYR A 181 2.23 14.62 -16.10
N SER A 182 2.85 14.58 -14.93
CA SER A 182 2.29 13.86 -13.79
C SER A 182 1.15 14.65 -13.15
N ILE A 183 0.17 13.95 -12.60
CA ILE A 183 -0.87 14.53 -11.74
C ILE A 183 -0.59 14.03 -10.33
N LEU A 184 -0.15 14.93 -9.46
CA LEU A 184 0.30 14.64 -8.10
C LEU A 184 -0.70 15.17 -7.07
N VAL A 185 -0.89 14.43 -5.99
CA VAL A 185 -1.75 14.86 -4.88
C VAL A 185 -0.91 15.55 -3.80
N ALA A 186 -1.29 16.78 -3.41
CA ALA A 186 -0.66 17.51 -2.32
C ALA A 186 -1.52 17.54 -1.05
N ASN A 187 -0.83 17.74 0.08
CA ASN A 187 -1.46 18.08 1.34
C ASN A 187 -2.02 19.52 1.29
N PRO A 188 -3.03 19.85 2.13
CA PRO A 188 -3.61 21.19 2.16
C PRO A 188 -2.61 22.33 2.44
N ASP A 189 -1.50 22.03 3.13
CA ASP A 189 -0.42 22.97 3.42
C ASP A 189 0.53 23.22 2.22
N GLY A 190 0.25 22.62 1.05
CA GLY A 190 1.09 22.72 -0.14
C GLY A 190 2.28 21.76 -0.16
N SER A 191 2.50 20.97 0.89
CA SER A 191 3.54 19.95 0.87
C SER A 191 3.14 18.77 -0.03
N LEU A 192 4.09 18.26 -0.82
CA LEU A 192 3.93 17.00 -1.52
C LEU A 192 4.40 15.87 -0.59
N PRO A 193 3.59 14.81 -0.39
CA PRO A 193 4.05 13.59 0.27
C PRO A 193 5.32 13.05 -0.38
N ASP A 194 6.22 12.45 0.40
CA ASP A 194 7.49 11.90 -0.11
C ASP A 194 7.29 10.90 -1.26
N SER A 195 6.19 10.15 -1.22
CA SER A 195 5.78 9.21 -2.27
C SER A 195 5.46 9.88 -3.61
N GLU A 196 5.07 11.16 -3.62
CA GLU A 196 4.73 11.93 -4.81
C GLU A 196 5.87 12.87 -5.24
N ALA A 197 6.64 13.37 -4.27
CA ALA A 197 7.74 14.31 -4.51
C ALA A 197 8.79 13.78 -5.50
N ALA A 198 8.99 12.45 -5.55
CA ALA A 198 9.89 11.79 -6.49
C ALA A 198 9.47 11.91 -7.96
N TYR A 199 8.20 12.18 -8.24
CA TYR A 199 7.63 12.24 -9.59
C TYR A 199 7.29 13.68 -10.02
N LYS A 200 7.82 14.66 -9.29
CA LYS A 200 7.73 16.07 -9.59
C LYS A 200 8.58 16.42 -10.82
N GLY A 201 7.94 16.90 -11.87
CA GLY A 201 8.58 17.45 -13.07
C GLY A 201 9.13 18.86 -12.84
N SER A 202 9.83 19.39 -13.85
CA SER A 202 10.48 20.70 -13.79
C SER A 202 9.50 21.87 -13.75
N ASN A 203 8.38 21.78 -14.48
CA ASN A 203 7.31 22.78 -14.48
C ASN A 203 6.17 22.33 -13.56
N VAL A 204 5.84 23.12 -12.55
CA VAL A 204 4.83 22.76 -11.55
C VAL A 204 3.67 23.73 -11.61
N TYR A 205 2.47 23.20 -11.74
CA TYR A 205 1.23 23.96 -11.67
C TYR A 205 0.41 23.49 -10.48
N ILE A 206 -0.21 24.42 -9.76
CA ILE A 206 -1.21 24.10 -8.75
C ILE A 206 -2.58 24.32 -9.38
N ILE A 207 -3.44 23.30 -9.39
CA ILE A 207 -4.77 23.39 -9.96
C ILE A 207 -5.80 23.39 -8.84
N GLY A 208 -6.62 24.44 -8.79
CA GLY A 208 -7.61 24.65 -7.73
C GLY A 208 -7.25 25.75 -6.74
N GLY A 209 -8.23 26.12 -5.92
CA GLY A 209 -8.15 27.27 -5.01
C GLY A 209 -7.13 27.10 -3.86
N PRO A 210 -6.67 28.22 -3.26
CA PRO A 210 -5.67 28.21 -2.19
C PRO A 210 -6.15 27.54 -0.89
N THR A 211 -7.45 27.32 -0.73
CA THR A 211 -8.05 26.60 0.40
C THR A 211 -7.90 25.08 0.30
N LEU A 212 -7.69 24.54 -0.91
CA LEU A 212 -7.51 23.11 -1.15
C LEU A 212 -6.04 22.69 -1.08
N VAL A 213 -5.16 23.55 -1.59
CA VAL A 213 -3.70 23.39 -1.57
C VAL A 213 -3.10 24.77 -1.42
N ALA A 214 -2.28 25.01 -0.38
CA ALA A 214 -1.55 26.26 -0.23
C ALA A 214 -0.52 26.48 -1.36
N ASP A 215 0.04 27.69 -1.46
CA ASP A 215 1.00 28.00 -2.51
C ASP A 215 2.32 27.22 -2.33
N ILE A 216 2.82 26.72 -3.46
CA ILE A 216 4.07 25.96 -3.56
C ILE A 216 5.10 26.84 -4.23
N ALA A 217 6.25 27.05 -3.59
CA ALA A 217 7.31 27.89 -4.12
C ALA A 217 7.75 27.45 -5.53
N GLY A 218 7.72 28.38 -6.48
CA GLY A 218 8.08 28.15 -7.89
C GLY A 218 6.97 27.49 -8.74
N ALA A 219 5.80 27.19 -8.17
CA ALA A 219 4.67 26.68 -8.93
C ALA A 219 3.74 27.81 -9.41
N THR A 220 3.11 27.62 -10.57
CA THR A 220 2.08 28.55 -11.09
C THR A 220 0.69 28.05 -10.71
N ARG A 221 -0.13 28.86 -10.05
CA ARG A 221 -1.51 28.47 -9.70
C ARG A 221 -2.49 28.81 -10.82
N LEU A 222 -3.33 27.85 -11.18
CA LEU A 222 -4.48 27.99 -12.08
C LEU A 222 -5.75 27.62 -11.31
N PHE A 223 -6.66 28.57 -11.11
CA PHE A 223 -7.87 28.36 -10.32
C PHE A 223 -8.97 29.34 -10.70
N GLY A 224 -10.21 29.00 -10.35
CA GLY A 224 -11.36 29.89 -10.44
C GLY A 224 -12.20 29.88 -9.17
N THR A 225 -13.34 30.58 -9.23
CA THR A 225 -14.36 30.65 -8.16
C THR A 225 -15.07 29.33 -7.92
N ASP A 226 -15.08 28.48 -8.94
CA ASP A 226 -15.73 27.18 -8.98
C ASP A 226 -14.94 26.27 -9.95
N ARG A 227 -15.36 25.00 -10.05
CA ARG A 227 -14.72 23.98 -10.88
C ARG A 227 -14.71 24.32 -12.39
N PHE A 228 -15.73 25.02 -12.88
CA PHE A 228 -15.83 25.41 -14.29
C PHE A 228 -14.93 26.61 -14.58
N ALA A 229 -14.81 27.54 -13.64
CA ALA A 229 -13.87 28.64 -13.67
C ALA A 229 -12.41 28.14 -13.59
N THR A 230 -12.13 27.10 -12.77
CA THR A 230 -10.81 26.44 -12.80
C THR A 230 -10.54 25.79 -14.15
N ASN A 231 -11.50 25.07 -14.74
CA ASN A 231 -11.35 24.50 -16.08
C ASN A 231 -11.02 25.59 -17.11
N ARG A 232 -11.73 26.73 -17.10
CA ARG A 232 -11.41 27.87 -17.98
C ARG A 232 -9.99 28.41 -17.77
N ALA A 233 -9.59 28.64 -16.51
CA ALA A 233 -8.24 29.11 -16.21
C ALA A 233 -7.16 28.16 -16.76
N VAL A 234 -7.41 26.86 -16.73
CA VAL A 234 -6.55 25.84 -17.33
C VAL A 234 -6.54 25.94 -18.87
N LEU A 235 -7.71 26.05 -19.49
CA LEU A 235 -7.85 26.15 -20.95
C LEU A 235 -7.27 27.45 -21.54
N ASP A 236 -7.19 28.52 -20.75
CA ASP A 236 -6.58 29.78 -21.16
C ASP A 236 -5.05 29.81 -20.95
N ALA A 237 -4.56 29.11 -19.92
CA ALA A 237 -3.13 29.11 -19.59
C ALA A 237 -2.32 28.05 -20.38
N LEU A 238 -2.93 26.92 -20.73
CA LEU A 238 -2.26 25.82 -21.41
C LEU A 238 -2.54 25.83 -22.92
N THR A 239 -1.62 25.26 -23.70
CA THR A 239 -1.73 25.22 -25.17
C THR A 239 -2.45 23.95 -25.63
N TYR A 240 -3.63 24.11 -26.22
CA TYR A 240 -4.41 23.04 -26.83
C TYR A 240 -4.63 23.28 -28.33
N LYS A 241 -5.00 22.22 -29.06
CA LYS A 241 -5.57 22.33 -30.39
C LYS A 241 -7.09 22.31 -30.29
N TYR A 242 -7.73 23.22 -31.01
CA TYR A 242 -9.19 23.41 -30.99
C TYR A 242 -9.85 22.94 -32.29
N ASP A 243 -9.14 22.13 -33.09
CA ASP A 243 -9.69 21.35 -34.22
C ASP A 243 -10.61 20.23 -33.73
N HIS A 244 -10.43 19.78 -32.50
CA HIS A 244 -11.36 18.90 -31.78
C HIS A 244 -11.53 19.40 -30.36
N VAL A 245 -12.76 19.41 -29.84
CA VAL A 245 -13.07 19.76 -28.45
C VAL A 245 -14.01 18.72 -27.86
N TYR A 246 -13.71 18.28 -26.65
CA TYR A 246 -14.58 17.35 -25.92
C TYR A 246 -15.37 18.10 -24.86
N VAL A 247 -16.66 17.81 -24.76
CA VAL A 247 -17.58 18.43 -23.81
C VAL A 247 -18.02 17.37 -22.82
N ALA A 248 -17.81 17.63 -21.54
CA ALA A 248 -18.00 16.65 -20.48
C ALA A 248 -18.68 17.29 -19.27
N ASN A 249 -19.42 16.51 -18.50
CA ASN A 249 -20.05 17.01 -17.29
C ASN A 249 -19.00 17.18 -16.16
N GLY A 250 -19.02 18.33 -15.49
CA GLY A 250 -18.10 18.68 -14.41
C GLY A 250 -18.61 18.37 -13.00
N THR A 251 -19.83 17.86 -12.84
CA THR A 251 -20.44 17.51 -11.55
C THR A 251 -19.94 16.17 -11.03
N ASP A 252 -19.85 16.00 -9.72
CA ASP A 252 -19.26 14.79 -9.08
C ASP A 252 -20.00 13.49 -9.44
N ALA A 253 -21.28 13.57 -9.84
CA ALA A 253 -22.09 12.43 -10.26
C ALA A 253 -21.72 11.88 -11.66
N HIS A 254 -20.93 12.63 -12.45
CA HIS A 254 -20.70 12.35 -13.86
C HIS A 254 -19.24 12.49 -14.33
N LEU A 255 -18.29 12.79 -13.43
CA LEU A 255 -16.86 12.95 -13.76
C LEU A 255 -16.23 11.72 -14.46
N VAL A 256 -16.83 10.54 -14.29
CA VAL A 256 -16.37 9.27 -14.86
C VAL A 256 -16.37 9.27 -16.38
N ASP A 257 -17.44 9.80 -16.99
CA ASP A 257 -17.59 9.86 -18.45
C ASP A 257 -16.54 10.79 -19.08
N SER A 258 -16.06 11.75 -18.30
CA SER A 258 -15.02 12.70 -18.67
C SER A 258 -13.60 12.10 -18.56
N LEU A 259 -13.35 11.26 -17.53
CA LEU A 259 -12.05 10.63 -17.34
C LEU A 259 -11.68 9.72 -18.52
N VAL A 260 -12.63 8.92 -18.99
CA VAL A 260 -12.36 7.90 -20.04
C VAL A 260 -11.89 8.52 -21.35
N ALA A 261 -12.35 9.73 -21.66
CA ALA A 261 -11.99 10.47 -22.86
C ALA A 261 -10.67 11.25 -22.76
N SER A 262 -10.05 11.33 -21.58
CA SER A 262 -8.78 12.05 -21.41
C SER A 262 -7.67 11.54 -22.34
N SER A 263 -7.58 10.22 -22.51
CA SER A 263 -6.64 9.55 -23.42
C SER A 263 -6.98 9.79 -24.89
N LEU A 264 -8.27 9.78 -25.24
CA LEU A 264 -8.74 10.07 -26.60
C LEU A 264 -8.47 11.53 -26.97
N ALA A 265 -8.81 12.47 -26.08
CA ALA A 265 -8.53 13.88 -26.25
C ALA A 265 -7.02 14.17 -26.35
N ALA A 266 -6.19 13.37 -25.70
CA ALA A 266 -4.75 13.51 -25.77
C ALA A 266 -4.17 13.19 -27.17
N GLU A 267 -4.81 12.28 -27.92
CA GLU A 267 -4.37 11.92 -29.28
C GLU A 267 -4.34 13.14 -30.20
N THR A 268 -5.42 13.93 -30.18
CA THR A 268 -5.56 15.17 -30.95
C THR A 268 -5.01 16.40 -30.22
N SER A 269 -4.55 16.26 -28.97
CA SER A 269 -4.16 17.38 -28.10
C SER A 269 -5.31 18.38 -27.90
N ALA A 270 -6.52 17.83 -27.84
CA ALA A 270 -7.77 18.54 -27.64
C ALA A 270 -8.04 18.85 -26.17
N PRO A 271 -8.74 19.97 -25.89
CA PRO A 271 -9.22 20.27 -24.56
C PRO A 271 -10.46 19.44 -24.20
N ILE A 272 -10.63 19.22 -22.89
CA ILE A 272 -11.90 18.80 -22.29
C ILE A 272 -12.51 20.01 -21.60
N VAL A 273 -13.68 20.43 -22.06
CA VAL A 273 -14.48 21.51 -21.50
C VAL A 273 -15.50 20.92 -20.54
N LEU A 274 -15.49 21.40 -19.30
CA LEU A 274 -16.44 20.95 -18.27
C LEU A 274 -17.70 21.82 -18.24
N THR A 275 -18.86 21.18 -18.19
CA THR A 275 -20.20 21.81 -18.23
C THR A 275 -21.07 21.35 -17.06
N ASP A 276 -22.09 22.14 -16.72
CA ASP A 276 -23.15 21.75 -15.77
C ASP A 276 -24.44 21.40 -16.52
N THR A 277 -25.19 20.42 -16.03
CA THR A 277 -26.50 19.99 -16.56
C THR A 277 -27.66 20.90 -16.15
N ASP A 278 -27.48 21.77 -15.15
CA ASP A 278 -28.56 22.58 -14.57
C ASP A 278 -28.82 23.93 -15.29
N GLY A 279 -28.07 24.22 -16.36
CA GLY A 279 -28.27 25.41 -17.19
C GLY A 279 -27.85 26.74 -16.54
N ASP A 280 -27.21 26.69 -15.37
CA ASP A 280 -26.58 27.79 -14.64
C ASP A 280 -25.05 27.83 -14.79
N GLY A 281 -24.45 26.76 -15.30
CA GLY A 281 -23.04 26.68 -15.65
C GLY A 281 -22.72 27.58 -16.84
N GLU A 282 -22.45 28.87 -16.58
CA GLU A 282 -21.80 29.74 -17.56
C GLU A 282 -20.43 29.15 -17.94
N ILE A 283 -20.42 28.27 -18.94
CA ILE A 283 -19.32 28.26 -19.89
C ILE A 283 -19.38 29.64 -20.52
N SER A 284 -18.31 30.42 -20.42
CA SER A 284 -18.07 31.48 -21.39
C SER A 284 -17.81 30.80 -22.74
N SER A 285 -18.87 30.29 -23.36
CA SER A 285 -18.88 29.66 -24.67
C SER A 285 -18.15 30.53 -25.68
N ALA A 286 -18.21 31.86 -25.52
CA ALA A 286 -17.46 32.83 -26.32
C ALA A 286 -15.92 32.62 -26.33
N SER A 287 -15.30 32.23 -25.21
CA SER A 287 -13.83 32.05 -25.16
C SER A 287 -13.35 30.75 -25.82
N ILE A 288 -14.21 29.72 -25.88
CA ILE A 288 -13.92 28.48 -26.60
C ILE A 288 -14.33 28.60 -28.07
N ASN A 289 -15.50 29.15 -28.37
CA ASN A 289 -16.00 29.36 -29.74
C ASN A 289 -15.04 30.19 -30.58
N SER A 290 -14.40 31.21 -29.98
CA SER A 290 -13.40 32.04 -30.67
C SER A 290 -12.08 31.31 -30.99
N LYS A 291 -11.84 30.16 -30.36
CA LYS A 291 -10.67 29.30 -30.60
C LYS A 291 -10.98 28.17 -31.60
N LEU A 292 -12.25 27.88 -31.89
CA LEU A 292 -12.65 26.86 -32.87
C LEU A 292 -12.41 27.33 -34.30
N ASP A 293 -11.86 26.44 -35.13
CA ASP A 293 -11.86 26.63 -36.58
C ASP A 293 -13.18 26.14 -37.23
N SER A 294 -13.41 26.53 -38.49
CA SER A 294 -14.65 26.19 -39.21
C SER A 294 -14.79 24.69 -39.55
N THR A 295 -13.75 23.89 -39.29
CA THR A 295 -13.73 22.43 -39.46
C THR A 295 -13.71 21.69 -38.13
N ALA A 296 -13.80 22.42 -37.01
CA ALA A 296 -13.66 21.83 -35.70
C ALA A 296 -14.80 20.85 -35.39
N VAL A 297 -14.47 19.83 -34.61
CA VAL A 297 -15.43 18.82 -34.14
C VAL A 297 -15.63 18.99 -32.63
N VAL A 298 -16.87 19.26 -32.20
CA VAL A 298 -17.26 19.33 -30.79
C VAL A 298 -17.96 18.05 -30.40
N THR A 299 -17.34 17.25 -29.53
CA THR A 299 -17.82 15.91 -29.15
C THR A 299 -18.32 15.88 -27.71
N ALA A 300 -19.59 15.55 -27.53
CA ALA A 300 -20.18 15.32 -26.22
C ALA A 300 -19.81 13.94 -25.66
N LEU A 301 -19.48 13.88 -24.38
CA LEU A 301 -19.15 12.65 -23.65
C LEU A 301 -20.31 12.25 -22.75
N GLY A 302 -20.92 11.10 -23.03
CA GLY A 302 -22.11 10.63 -22.35
C GLY A 302 -23.41 10.99 -23.09
N GLY A 303 -24.52 10.43 -22.60
CA GLY A 303 -25.85 10.65 -23.18
C GLY A 303 -26.35 12.09 -22.95
N ASN A 304 -27.47 12.45 -23.59
CA ASN A 304 -28.06 13.79 -23.46
C ASN A 304 -28.49 14.15 -22.01
N ALA A 305 -28.72 13.14 -21.16
CA ALA A 305 -29.01 13.35 -19.74
C ALA A 305 -27.77 13.72 -18.92
N VAL A 306 -26.56 13.50 -19.46
CA VAL A 306 -25.28 13.76 -18.79
C VAL A 306 -24.61 15.01 -19.37
N VAL A 307 -24.59 15.15 -20.69
CA VAL A 307 -24.14 16.36 -21.38
C VAL A 307 -25.24 16.76 -22.34
N THR A 308 -25.92 17.86 -22.08
CA THR A 308 -27.09 18.24 -22.87
C THR A 308 -26.68 18.76 -24.24
N ASP A 309 -27.55 18.63 -25.25
CA ASP A 309 -27.32 19.25 -26.56
C ASP A 309 -27.19 20.79 -26.44
N ALA A 310 -27.77 21.39 -25.40
CA ALA A 310 -27.60 22.82 -25.11
C ALA A 310 -26.15 23.14 -24.69
N ASP A 311 -25.52 22.31 -23.86
CA ASP A 311 -24.13 22.48 -23.45
C ASP A 311 -23.18 22.36 -24.65
N VAL A 312 -23.47 21.40 -25.53
CA VAL A 312 -22.72 21.20 -26.78
C VAL A 312 -22.89 22.40 -27.72
N ALA A 313 -24.11 22.91 -27.85
CA ALA A 313 -24.41 24.10 -28.66
C ALA A 313 -23.72 25.37 -28.11
N GLN A 314 -23.62 25.49 -26.79
CA GLN A 314 -22.84 26.56 -26.18
C GLN A 314 -21.37 26.48 -26.63
N VAL A 315 -20.73 25.29 -26.56
CA VAL A 315 -19.31 25.11 -26.92
C VAL A 315 -19.04 25.12 -28.42
N SER A 316 -20.02 24.84 -29.28
CA SER A 316 -19.85 24.85 -30.75
C SER A 316 -20.18 26.18 -31.42
N GLY A 317 -20.84 27.10 -30.70
CA GLY A 317 -21.35 28.35 -31.25
C GLY A 317 -22.59 28.17 -32.14
N PRO A 318 -23.28 29.25 -32.52
CA PRO A 318 -24.49 29.13 -33.34
C PRO A 318 -24.15 28.58 -34.73
N THR A 319 -24.61 27.37 -35.00
CA THR A 319 -24.72 26.84 -36.37
C THR A 319 -25.72 27.72 -37.14
N SER A 320 -25.29 28.24 -38.29
CA SER A 320 -26.17 29.01 -39.17
C SER A 320 -27.22 28.08 -39.77
N GLY A 321 -28.34 27.88 -39.08
CA GLY A 321 -29.35 26.92 -39.50
C GLY A 321 -30.64 26.90 -38.68
N GLY A 322 -31.33 28.05 -38.59
CA GLY A 322 -32.79 28.14 -38.44
C GLY A 322 -33.45 27.57 -37.17
N ASN A 323 -33.71 28.43 -36.18
CA ASN A 323 -35.04 28.99 -35.89
C ASN A 323 -34.90 30.01 -34.76
N SER A 324 -35.44 31.21 -34.95
CA SER A 324 -35.37 32.30 -33.99
C SER A 324 -36.03 31.93 -32.67
N SER A 325 -35.24 31.82 -31.60
CA SER A 325 -35.71 32.13 -30.26
C SER A 325 -34.95 33.37 -29.81
N ASN A 326 -35.70 34.45 -29.66
CA ASN A 326 -35.25 35.74 -29.20
C ASN A 326 -34.61 35.60 -27.79
N THR A 327 -33.30 35.40 -27.72
CA THR A 327 -32.55 35.59 -26.47
C THR A 327 -32.31 37.08 -26.33
N THR A 328 -33.07 37.71 -25.44
CA THR A 328 -32.86 39.10 -25.09
C THR A 328 -31.48 39.24 -24.46
N THR A 329 -30.51 39.70 -25.24
CA THR A 329 -29.19 40.12 -24.74
C THR A 329 -29.41 41.14 -23.63
N VAL A 330 -28.96 40.84 -22.42
CA VAL A 330 -28.96 41.81 -21.33
C VAL A 330 -27.78 42.73 -21.59
N ALA A 331 -28.06 43.88 -22.20
CA ALA A 331 -27.04 44.87 -22.52
C ALA A 331 -26.35 45.38 -21.25
N VAL A 332 -25.06 45.71 -21.36
CA VAL A 332 -24.38 46.44 -20.30
C VAL A 332 -25.03 47.81 -20.15
N THR A 333 -25.53 48.11 -18.94
CA THR A 333 -26.13 49.40 -18.59
C THR A 333 -25.23 50.24 -17.69
N GLY A 334 -24.10 49.70 -17.21
CA GLY A 334 -23.12 50.46 -16.46
C GLY A 334 -21.74 49.81 -16.43
N LEU A 335 -20.71 50.64 -16.38
CA LEU A 335 -19.34 50.25 -16.06
C LEU A 335 -18.82 51.22 -15.00
N THR A 336 -18.36 50.72 -13.86
CA THR A 336 -17.76 51.54 -12.80
C THR A 336 -16.41 50.99 -12.39
N LEU A 337 -15.55 51.88 -11.89
CA LEU A 337 -14.30 51.49 -11.22
C LEU A 337 -14.47 51.63 -9.71
N ASN A 338 -13.81 50.76 -8.96
CA ASN A 338 -13.82 50.79 -7.50
C ASN A 338 -13.29 52.12 -6.91
N GLN A 339 -12.49 52.88 -7.66
CA GLN A 339 -11.97 54.18 -7.24
C GLN A 339 -11.72 55.15 -8.41
N PRO A 340 -12.12 56.44 -8.27
CA PRO A 340 -11.98 57.46 -9.32
C PRO A 340 -10.56 58.01 -9.46
N THR A 341 -9.72 57.81 -8.44
CA THR A 341 -8.30 58.19 -8.44
C THR A 341 -7.46 57.11 -7.79
N LEU A 342 -6.18 57.00 -8.18
CA LEU A 342 -5.21 56.08 -7.61
C LEU A 342 -3.84 56.76 -7.52
N ALA A 343 -3.34 56.97 -6.31
CA ALA A 343 -2.03 57.58 -6.08
C ALA A 343 -0.95 56.51 -5.90
N LEU A 344 0.16 56.64 -6.63
CA LEU A 344 1.29 55.71 -6.58
C LEU A 344 2.62 56.48 -6.45
N MET A 345 3.68 55.77 -6.07
CA MET A 345 5.03 56.31 -6.01
C MET A 345 5.91 55.66 -7.07
N THR A 346 6.80 56.45 -7.68
CA THR A 346 7.76 55.91 -8.65
C THR A 346 8.68 54.91 -7.95
N GLY A 347 8.71 53.64 -8.41
CA GLY A 347 9.45 52.54 -7.78
C GLY A 347 8.78 51.89 -6.56
N GLY A 348 7.53 52.27 -6.25
CA GLY A 348 6.71 51.67 -5.19
C GLY A 348 5.93 50.43 -5.65
N ALA A 349 5.07 49.91 -4.77
CA ALA A 349 4.21 48.77 -5.08
C ALA A 349 3.15 49.11 -6.17
N ASN A 350 2.70 48.09 -6.91
CA ASN A 350 1.62 48.21 -7.88
C ASN A 350 0.29 48.55 -7.16
N GLY A 351 -0.56 49.34 -7.81
CA GLY A 351 -1.95 49.55 -7.40
C GLY A 351 -2.91 48.66 -8.18
N THR A 352 -4.17 48.58 -7.74
CA THR A 352 -5.22 47.81 -8.43
C THR A 352 -6.47 48.64 -8.65
N LEU A 353 -7.09 48.45 -9.81
CA LEU A 353 -8.39 48.97 -10.20
C LEU A 353 -9.27 47.78 -10.57
N VAL A 354 -10.47 47.75 -10.00
CA VAL A 354 -11.47 46.71 -10.27
C VAL A 354 -12.61 47.34 -11.04
N ALA A 355 -12.95 46.75 -12.18
CA ALA A 355 -14.07 47.16 -13.01
C ALA A 355 -15.31 46.31 -12.69
N THR A 356 -16.45 46.96 -12.47
CA THR A 356 -17.74 46.31 -12.22
C THR A 356 -18.69 46.63 -13.37
N VAL A 357 -19.19 45.58 -14.02
CA VAL A 357 -20.18 45.67 -15.11
C VAL A 357 -21.58 45.49 -14.54
N ALA A 358 -22.52 46.37 -14.91
CA ALA A 358 -23.91 46.33 -14.49
C ALA A 358 -24.85 46.15 -15.70
N PRO A 359 -25.97 45.40 -15.57
CA PRO A 359 -26.25 44.51 -14.44
C PRO A 359 -25.23 43.37 -14.36
N SER A 360 -25.09 42.71 -13.20
CA SER A 360 -24.21 41.55 -13.06
C SER A 360 -24.63 40.35 -13.92
N THR A 361 -25.81 40.43 -14.54
CA THR A 361 -26.36 39.49 -15.51
C THR A 361 -26.14 39.95 -16.96
N ALA A 362 -25.37 41.02 -17.19
CA ALA A 362 -25.08 41.50 -18.53
C ALA A 362 -24.37 40.42 -19.34
N THR A 363 -24.82 40.23 -20.58
CA THR A 363 -24.37 39.14 -21.46
C THR A 363 -22.90 39.26 -21.87
N ASN A 364 -22.29 40.45 -21.78
CA ASN A 364 -20.87 40.68 -22.03
C ASN A 364 -20.24 41.52 -20.90
N GLN A 365 -19.47 40.89 -20.01
CA GLN A 365 -18.80 41.56 -18.89
C GLN A 365 -17.29 41.78 -19.11
N VAL A 366 -16.80 41.56 -20.33
CA VAL A 366 -15.37 41.69 -20.64
C VAL A 366 -14.98 43.17 -20.71
N VAL A 367 -13.87 43.50 -20.05
CA VAL A 367 -13.36 44.87 -19.95
C VAL A 367 -11.91 44.91 -20.43
N THR A 368 -11.64 45.83 -21.35
CA THR A 368 -10.30 46.15 -21.86
C THR A 368 -9.73 47.35 -21.13
N TRP A 369 -8.41 47.40 -20.97
CA TRP A 369 -7.72 48.43 -20.19
C TRP A 369 -6.75 49.22 -21.06
N ALA A 370 -6.74 50.53 -20.90
CA ALA A 370 -5.81 51.44 -21.57
C ALA A 370 -5.26 52.49 -20.61
N THR A 371 -4.04 52.96 -20.88
CA THR A 371 -3.41 54.09 -20.18
C THR A 371 -3.23 55.25 -21.15
N SER A 372 -3.52 56.48 -20.71
CA SER A 372 -3.21 57.68 -21.51
C SER A 372 -1.72 58.03 -21.55
N ASN A 373 -0.92 57.50 -20.61
CA ASN A 373 0.51 57.76 -20.55
C ASN A 373 1.29 56.60 -19.90
N ALA A 374 1.80 55.69 -20.73
CA ALA A 374 2.58 54.53 -20.29
C ALA A 374 3.93 54.89 -19.65
N ALA A 375 4.47 56.10 -19.89
CA ALA A 375 5.68 56.56 -19.21
C ALA A 375 5.43 56.97 -17.76
N VAL A 376 4.16 57.16 -17.37
CA VAL A 376 3.73 57.46 -16.00
C VAL A 376 3.21 56.20 -15.31
N ALA A 377 2.27 55.47 -15.92
CA ALA A 377 1.75 54.22 -15.39
C ALA A 377 1.25 53.28 -16.49
N THR A 378 1.56 51.98 -16.36
CA THR A 378 1.03 50.91 -17.22
C THR A 378 -0.09 50.15 -16.52
N VAL A 379 -1.02 49.58 -17.28
CA VAL A 379 -2.12 48.77 -16.73
C VAL A 379 -2.26 47.46 -17.48
N VAL A 380 -2.39 46.35 -16.74
CA VAL A 380 -2.69 45.02 -17.29
C VAL A 380 -3.73 44.36 -16.39
N ASN A 381 -4.88 43.98 -16.94
CA ASN A 381 -5.98 43.33 -16.21
C ASN A 381 -6.35 44.02 -14.88
N GLY A 382 -6.39 45.36 -14.88
CA GLY A 382 -6.69 46.16 -13.68
C GLY A 382 -5.51 46.38 -12.72
N VAL A 383 -4.36 45.76 -12.93
CA VAL A 383 -3.14 46.01 -12.14
C VAL A 383 -2.38 47.21 -12.74
N VAL A 384 -2.16 48.25 -11.95
CA VAL A 384 -1.50 49.50 -12.36
C VAL A 384 -0.08 49.55 -11.80
N THR A 385 0.92 49.59 -12.68
CA THR A 385 2.34 49.69 -12.31
C THR A 385 2.84 51.13 -12.50
N PRO A 386 3.42 51.76 -11.47
CA PRO A 386 3.98 53.11 -11.59
C PRO A 386 5.34 53.06 -12.32
N VAL A 387 5.48 53.85 -13.39
CA VAL A 387 6.69 53.90 -14.23
C VAL A 387 7.49 55.18 -14.01
N GLY A 388 6.83 56.34 -13.92
CA GLY A 388 7.49 57.64 -13.76
C GLY A 388 6.55 58.71 -13.21
N ALA A 389 7.11 59.78 -12.65
CA ALA A 389 6.29 60.85 -12.08
C ALA A 389 5.41 61.54 -13.11
N GLY A 390 4.16 61.81 -12.75
CA GLY A 390 3.17 62.49 -13.58
C GLY A 390 1.77 61.98 -13.31
N THR A 391 0.85 62.30 -14.22
CA THR A 391 -0.54 61.83 -14.18
C THR A 391 -0.85 61.03 -15.43
N ALA A 392 -1.47 59.86 -15.27
CA ALA A 392 -2.02 59.03 -16.33
C ALA A 392 -3.51 58.77 -16.06
N THR A 393 -4.32 58.69 -17.10
CA THR A 393 -5.72 58.27 -16.99
C THR A 393 -5.80 56.81 -17.42
N ILE A 394 -6.24 55.96 -16.52
CA ILE A 394 -6.53 54.56 -16.82
C ILE A 394 -7.99 54.45 -17.21
N THR A 395 -8.25 53.88 -18.38
CA THR A 395 -9.59 53.70 -18.94
C THR A 395 -9.89 52.22 -19.02
N ALA A 396 -11.00 51.83 -18.40
CA ALA A 396 -11.63 50.54 -18.56
C ALA A 396 -12.77 50.70 -19.58
N THR A 397 -12.84 49.84 -20.59
CA THR A 397 -13.86 49.91 -21.64
C THR A 397 -14.47 48.53 -21.85
N THR A 398 -15.79 48.45 -21.86
CA THR A 398 -16.49 47.20 -22.22
C THR A 398 -16.05 46.74 -23.60
N GLN A 399 -16.00 45.43 -23.84
CA GLN A 399 -15.47 44.88 -25.10
C GLN A 399 -16.24 45.34 -26.35
N ASP A 400 -17.52 45.67 -26.22
CA ASP A 400 -18.34 46.27 -27.28
C ASP A 400 -18.07 47.76 -27.51
N GLY A 401 -17.22 48.39 -26.70
CA GLY A 401 -16.85 49.79 -26.77
C GLY A 401 -17.93 50.77 -26.28
N ALA A 402 -19.09 50.28 -25.83
CA ALA A 402 -20.26 51.12 -25.55
C ALA A 402 -20.13 51.92 -24.24
N MET A 403 -19.36 51.41 -23.27
CA MET A 403 -19.20 52.05 -21.97
C MET A 403 -17.73 52.13 -21.54
N ALA A 404 -17.36 53.26 -20.96
CA ALA A 404 -16.03 53.50 -20.44
C ALA A 404 -16.09 54.09 -19.02
N ALA A 405 -15.20 53.63 -18.16
CA ALA A 405 -14.96 54.19 -16.84
C ALA A 405 -13.49 54.54 -16.71
N THR A 406 -13.20 55.71 -16.14
CA THR A 406 -11.83 56.23 -16.04
C THR A 406 -11.42 56.43 -14.59
N SER A 407 -10.15 56.16 -14.29
CA SER A 407 -9.50 56.52 -13.04
C SER A 407 -8.27 57.37 -13.31
N ILE A 408 -8.07 58.43 -12.53
CA ILE A 408 -6.87 59.28 -12.64
C ILE A 408 -5.79 58.70 -11.74
N VAL A 409 -4.70 58.22 -12.34
CA VAL A 409 -3.51 57.74 -11.65
C VAL A 409 -2.50 58.87 -11.53
N THR A 410 -2.12 59.23 -10.30
CA THR A 410 -1.04 60.20 -10.04
C THR A 410 0.17 59.48 -9.47
N VAL A 411 1.30 59.53 -10.16
CA VAL A 411 2.57 58.97 -9.72
C VAL A 411 3.47 60.12 -9.29
N SER A 412 3.90 60.17 -8.02
CA SER A 412 4.73 61.27 -7.51
C SER A 412 6.18 60.84 -7.22
N THR A 413 7.09 61.82 -7.26
CA THR A 413 8.49 61.72 -6.80
C THR A 413 8.70 62.69 -5.64
N GLY A 414 8.32 62.31 -4.42
CA GLY A 414 8.79 63.03 -3.23
C GLY A 414 7.88 63.04 -1.99
N THR A 415 8.55 62.96 -0.83
CA THR A 415 8.17 63.18 0.58
C THR A 415 6.79 62.73 1.05
N THR A 416 6.80 61.74 1.94
CA THR A 416 5.63 61.12 2.57
C THR A 416 4.92 62.07 3.55
N VAL A 417 3.65 62.34 3.30
CA VAL A 417 2.68 62.84 4.28
C VAL A 417 2.25 61.65 5.13
N ALA A 418 2.64 61.64 6.41
CA ALA A 418 2.33 60.54 7.34
C ALA A 418 0.85 60.51 7.72
N VAL A 419 0.31 59.32 7.98
CA VAL A 419 -1.02 59.17 8.60
C VAL A 419 -1.00 59.71 10.03
N THR A 420 -1.97 60.57 10.34
CA THR A 420 -2.19 61.13 11.69
C THR A 420 -3.50 60.68 12.34
N GLY A 421 -4.37 59.94 11.63
CA GLY A 421 -5.56 59.34 12.21
C GLY A 421 -6.19 58.24 11.36
N LEU A 422 -6.90 57.31 12.02
CA LEU A 422 -7.72 56.27 11.41
C LEU A 422 -9.04 56.16 12.20
N THR A 423 -10.18 56.23 11.50
CA THR A 423 -11.51 56.05 12.10
C THR A 423 -12.34 55.05 11.30
N LEU A 424 -13.28 54.38 11.96
CA LEU A 424 -14.32 53.60 11.31
C LEU A 424 -15.64 54.37 11.33
N ASN A 425 -16.47 54.19 10.30
CA ASN A 425 -17.78 54.82 10.19
C ASN A 425 -18.75 54.46 11.33
N GLN A 426 -18.53 53.33 12.02
CA GLN A 426 -19.37 52.90 13.13
C GLN A 426 -18.59 52.07 14.17
N PRO A 427 -18.83 52.30 15.48
CA PRO A 427 -18.14 51.58 16.55
C PRO A 427 -18.69 50.17 16.80
N THR A 428 -19.91 49.90 16.31
CA THR A 428 -20.56 48.58 16.38
C THR A 428 -21.30 48.27 15.07
N LEU A 429 -21.46 46.98 14.77
CA LEU A 429 -22.20 46.49 13.61
C LEU A 429 -22.97 45.22 14.00
N ALA A 430 -24.29 45.26 13.91
CA ALA A 430 -25.15 44.12 14.20
C ALA A 430 -25.50 43.38 12.90
N LEU A 431 -25.31 42.06 12.90
CA LEU A 431 -25.60 41.17 11.77
C LEU A 431 -26.38 39.95 12.24
N THR A 432 -26.83 39.15 11.28
CA THR A 432 -27.58 37.92 11.54
C THR A 432 -26.97 36.78 10.73
N THR A 433 -26.78 35.61 11.34
CA THR A 433 -26.19 34.44 10.66
C THR A 433 -27.03 34.04 9.44
N GLY A 434 -26.40 33.89 8.27
CA GLY A 434 -27.09 33.65 6.99
C GLY A 434 -27.79 34.87 6.40
N GLY A 435 -27.69 36.04 7.04
CA GLY A 435 -28.21 37.31 6.55
C GLY A 435 -27.23 38.05 5.61
N ALA A 436 -27.59 39.27 5.23
CA ALA A 436 -26.75 40.10 4.36
C ALA A 436 -25.45 40.54 5.06
N ASN A 437 -24.40 40.75 4.24
CA ASN A 437 -23.12 41.27 4.71
C ASN A 437 -23.26 42.71 5.23
N GLY A 438 -22.47 43.06 6.24
CA GLY A 438 -22.30 44.44 6.69
C GLY A 438 -21.07 45.10 6.09
N THR A 439 -20.96 46.42 6.23
CA THR A 439 -19.82 47.19 5.73
C THR A 439 -19.28 48.14 6.80
N LEU A 440 -17.97 48.11 6.98
CA LEU A 440 -17.19 49.08 7.74
C LEU A 440 -16.31 49.88 6.77
N VAL A 441 -16.35 51.20 6.90
CA VAL A 441 -15.57 52.11 6.07
C VAL A 441 -14.50 52.75 6.94
N ALA A 442 -13.24 52.53 6.58
CA ALA A 442 -12.09 53.15 7.22
C ALA A 442 -11.77 54.51 6.58
N THR A 443 -11.61 55.54 7.40
CA THR A 443 -11.21 56.89 6.96
C THR A 443 -9.83 57.22 7.53
N VAL A 444 -8.86 57.45 6.65
CA VAL A 444 -7.48 57.82 7.00
C VAL A 444 -7.32 59.34 6.96
N ALA A 445 -6.72 59.93 7.99
CA ALA A 445 -6.44 61.36 8.11
C ALA A 445 -4.92 61.63 8.13
N PRO A 446 -4.43 62.73 7.53
CA PRO A 446 -5.16 63.58 6.60
C PRO A 446 -5.52 62.79 5.32
N SER A 447 -6.55 63.20 4.59
CA SER A 447 -6.91 62.59 3.30
C SER A 447 -5.82 62.73 2.23
N THR A 448 -4.79 63.53 2.52
CA THR A 448 -3.57 63.70 1.72
C THR A 448 -2.42 62.80 2.16
N ALA A 449 -2.64 61.91 3.14
CA ALA A 449 -1.62 60.95 3.58
C ALA A 449 -1.15 60.10 2.40
N THR A 450 0.16 59.86 2.35
CA THR A 450 0.83 59.21 1.23
C THR A 450 0.57 57.71 1.17
N ASN A 451 0.33 57.06 2.31
CA ASN A 451 -0.09 55.66 2.38
C ASN A 451 -1.43 55.59 3.12
N GLN A 452 -2.52 55.37 2.38
CA GLN A 452 -3.88 55.22 2.94
C GLN A 452 -4.33 53.75 2.97
N VAL A 453 -3.40 52.81 2.76
CA VAL A 453 -3.72 51.38 2.76
C VAL A 453 -4.06 50.95 4.19
N VAL A 454 -5.22 50.30 4.31
CA VAL A 454 -5.74 49.76 5.57
C VAL A 454 -5.87 48.25 5.44
N THR A 455 -5.22 47.51 6.34
CA THR A 455 -5.37 46.07 6.48
C THR A 455 -6.45 45.75 7.51
N TRP A 456 -7.20 44.66 7.29
CA TRP A 456 -8.31 44.26 8.13
C TRP A 456 -8.04 42.91 8.81
N ALA A 457 -8.48 42.78 10.06
CA ALA A 457 -8.41 41.54 10.82
C ALA A 457 -9.69 41.33 11.64
N THR A 458 -10.02 40.08 11.92
CA THR A 458 -11.10 39.68 12.83
C THR A 458 -10.52 38.96 14.04
N SER A 459 -11.05 39.23 15.24
CA SER A 459 -10.68 38.47 16.43
C SER A 459 -11.28 37.06 16.46
N ASN A 460 -12.32 36.79 15.66
CA ASN A 460 -12.99 35.49 15.62
C ASN A 460 -13.66 35.26 14.26
N ALA A 461 -12.96 34.55 13.38
CA ALA A 461 -13.46 34.21 12.03
C ALA A 461 -14.65 33.23 12.03
N ALA A 462 -14.88 32.48 13.11
CA ALA A 462 -16.06 31.62 13.25
C ALA A 462 -17.35 32.41 13.53
N VAL A 463 -17.22 33.68 13.94
CA VAL A 463 -18.36 34.60 14.15
C VAL A 463 -18.53 35.53 12.95
N ALA A 464 -17.46 36.23 12.54
CA ALA A 464 -17.50 37.10 11.38
C ALA A 464 -16.13 37.22 10.71
N THR A 465 -16.11 37.18 9.37
CA THR A 465 -14.92 37.44 8.56
C THR A 465 -14.98 38.84 7.97
N VAL A 466 -13.81 39.42 7.66
CA VAL A 466 -13.72 40.76 7.06
C VAL A 466 -12.72 40.76 5.90
N VAL A 467 -13.13 41.32 4.76
CA VAL A 467 -12.26 41.55 3.60
C VAL A 467 -12.56 42.94 3.06
N ASN A 468 -11.54 43.81 3.00
CA ASN A 468 -11.67 45.19 2.50
C ASN A 468 -12.83 45.99 3.14
N GLY A 469 -13.08 45.79 4.43
CA GLY A 469 -14.17 46.44 5.17
C GLY A 469 -15.55 45.79 5.00
N VAL A 470 -15.71 44.80 4.12
CA VAL A 470 -16.95 43.99 4.04
C VAL A 470 -16.91 42.90 5.10
N VAL A 471 -17.91 42.88 5.98
CA VAL A 471 -18.03 41.97 7.11
C VAL A 471 -19.10 40.92 6.80
N THR A 472 -18.70 39.65 6.73
CA THR A 472 -19.59 38.52 6.46
C THR A 472 -19.93 37.78 7.76
N PRO A 473 -21.22 37.62 8.12
CA PRO A 473 -21.61 36.87 9.31
C PRO A 473 -21.46 35.35 9.07
N VAL A 474 -20.73 34.66 9.95
CA VAL A 474 -20.43 33.23 9.84
C VAL A 474 -21.17 32.41 10.90
N GLY A 475 -21.22 32.90 12.13
CA GLY A 475 -21.85 32.21 13.25
C GLY A 475 -22.27 33.19 14.36
N ALA A 476 -23.23 32.79 15.20
CA ALA A 476 -23.71 33.65 16.26
C ALA A 476 -22.62 33.90 17.32
N GLY A 477 -22.53 35.14 17.80
CA GLY A 477 -21.52 35.56 18.77
C GLY A 477 -21.01 36.97 18.52
N THR A 478 -19.87 37.30 19.13
CA THR A 478 -19.24 38.63 19.00
C THR A 478 -17.82 38.50 18.46
N ALA A 479 -17.47 39.33 17.48
CA ALA A 479 -16.13 39.47 16.93
C ALA A 479 -15.72 40.95 16.92
N THR A 480 -14.46 41.24 17.20
CA THR A 480 -13.89 42.59 17.02
C THR A 480 -13.21 42.64 15.66
N ILE A 481 -13.63 43.58 14.82
CA ILE A 481 -12.99 43.88 13.55
C ILE A 481 -12.01 45.03 13.74
N THR A 482 -10.78 44.82 13.29
CA THR A 482 -9.65 45.74 13.46
C THR A 482 -9.17 46.20 12.09
N ALA A 483 -9.16 47.51 11.88
CA ALA A 483 -8.52 48.18 10.76
C ALA A 483 -7.17 48.75 11.21
N THR A 484 -6.12 48.52 10.44
CA THR A 484 -4.76 48.98 10.75
C THR A 484 -4.13 49.68 9.55
N THR A 485 -3.59 50.89 9.71
CA THR A 485 -2.84 51.54 8.61
C THR A 485 -1.47 50.89 8.44
N GLN A 486 -1.03 50.73 7.19
CA GLN A 486 0.20 50.01 6.86
C GLN A 486 1.49 50.77 7.27
N ASP A 487 1.43 52.09 7.38
CA ASP A 487 2.61 52.95 7.56
C ASP A 487 3.05 53.12 9.02
N VAL A 488 2.13 53.48 9.91
CA VAL A 488 2.38 53.77 11.33
C VAL A 488 1.59 52.86 12.28
N ALA A 489 0.94 51.82 11.74
CA ALA A 489 0.16 50.84 12.50
C ALA A 489 -0.92 51.48 13.41
N MET A 490 -1.54 52.57 12.97
CA MET A 490 -2.69 53.14 13.69
C MET A 490 -3.87 52.18 13.58
N ILE A 491 -4.60 51.99 14.69
CA ILE A 491 -5.68 51.00 14.80
C ILE A 491 -7.02 51.68 15.04
N ALA A 492 -8.05 51.22 14.35
CA ALA A 492 -9.45 51.49 14.66
C ALA A 492 -10.23 50.16 14.74
N THR A 493 -11.14 50.04 15.71
CA THR A 493 -11.88 48.80 15.98
C THR A 493 -13.39 49.02 15.94
N SER A 494 -14.13 48.00 15.48
CA SER A 494 -15.58 47.94 15.57
C SER A 494 -16.02 46.59 16.14
N ILE A 495 -17.02 46.59 17.03
CA ILE A 495 -17.58 45.36 17.60
C ILE A 495 -18.70 44.86 16.69
N VAL A 496 -18.53 43.66 16.15
CA VAL A 496 -19.54 42.98 15.35
C VAL A 496 -20.28 41.97 16.22
N THR A 497 -21.60 42.13 16.32
CA THR A 497 -22.47 41.17 17.02
C THR A 497 -23.32 40.46 15.97
N VAL A 498 -23.19 39.14 15.89
CA VAL A 498 -23.99 38.29 15.00
C VAL A 498 -25.02 37.56 15.85
N SER A 499 -26.30 37.86 15.65
CA SER A 499 -27.41 37.13 16.28
C SER A 499 -27.84 35.93 15.43
N GLU A 500 -28.44 34.91 16.05
CA GLU A 500 -29.06 33.81 15.32
C GLU A 500 -30.20 34.32 14.41
N GLY A 501 -30.28 33.78 13.19
CA GLY A 501 -31.36 34.08 12.24
C GLY A 501 -32.68 33.48 12.70
N THR A 502 -33.69 34.32 12.87
CA THR A 502 -35.08 33.88 13.06
C THR A 502 -35.84 34.04 11.75
N ILE A 503 -36.50 32.97 11.29
CA ILE A 503 -37.51 33.08 10.24
C ILE A 503 -38.86 33.24 10.94
N THR A 504 -39.53 34.38 10.74
CA THR A 504 -40.89 34.58 11.23
C THR A 504 -41.87 34.10 10.16
N TYR A 505 -42.55 32.98 10.41
CA TYR A 505 -43.75 32.58 9.65
C TYR A 505 -44.92 32.50 10.63
N GLY A 506 -45.91 33.37 10.48
CA GLY A 506 -47.13 33.33 11.30
C GLY A 506 -46.93 33.53 12.81
N GLY A 507 -45.95 34.34 13.24
CA GLY A 507 -45.85 34.80 14.64
C GLY A 507 -45.33 33.78 15.67
N HIS A 508 -44.76 32.66 15.24
CA HIS A 508 -44.08 31.71 16.13
C HIS A 508 -42.59 31.66 15.79
N SER A 509 -41.73 31.96 16.77
CA SER A 509 -40.27 31.92 16.63
C SER A 509 -39.77 30.51 16.92
N SER A 510 -39.10 29.88 15.95
CA SER A 510 -38.39 28.62 16.13
C SER A 510 -37.06 28.66 15.36
N ASN A 511 -36.01 28.14 15.99
CA ASN A 511 -34.63 28.28 15.54
C ASN A 511 -34.41 27.51 14.21
N VAL A 512 -33.68 28.09 13.26
CA VAL A 512 -33.30 27.39 12.03
C VAL A 512 -32.19 26.38 12.37
N PRO A 513 -32.38 25.07 12.11
CA PRO A 513 -31.38 24.06 12.46
C PRO A 513 -30.14 24.18 11.57
N VAL A 514 -28.96 24.21 12.18
CA VAL A 514 -27.67 24.00 11.52
C VAL A 514 -27.55 22.50 11.25
N PHE A 515 -27.54 22.10 9.98
CA PHE A 515 -27.48 20.69 9.58
C PHE A 515 -26.07 20.13 9.68
N VAL A 516 -25.97 18.82 9.95
CA VAL A 516 -24.70 18.09 9.93
C VAL A 516 -24.23 17.96 8.48
N THR A 517 -22.99 18.34 8.22
CA THR A 517 -22.33 18.22 6.90
C THR A 517 -21.34 17.06 6.84
N SER A 518 -20.86 16.55 7.98
CA SER A 518 -20.05 15.34 8.03
C SER A 518 -20.13 14.60 9.36
N LEU A 519 -19.88 13.29 9.31
CA LEU A 519 -19.72 12.41 10.46
C LEU A 519 -18.47 11.55 10.21
N THR A 520 -17.52 11.54 11.15
CA THR A 520 -16.30 10.72 11.06
C THR A 520 -16.08 9.95 12.35
N LEU A 521 -15.46 8.77 12.24
CA LEU A 521 -14.93 8.03 13.39
C LEU A 521 -13.42 8.26 13.50
N ASP A 522 -12.91 8.25 14.73
CA ASP A 522 -11.49 8.41 15.05
C ASP A 522 -10.59 7.29 14.49
N GLN A 523 -11.17 6.11 14.25
CA GLN A 523 -10.45 4.97 13.70
C GLN A 523 -11.32 4.10 12.77
N PRO A 524 -10.80 3.70 11.59
CA PRO A 524 -11.53 2.90 10.60
C PRO A 524 -11.61 1.41 10.97
N THR A 525 -10.76 0.97 11.89
CA THR A 525 -10.73 -0.40 12.40
C THR A 525 -10.45 -0.40 13.90
N LEU A 526 -11.01 -1.36 14.63
CA LEU A 526 -10.76 -1.58 16.05
C LEU A 526 -10.60 -3.08 16.32
N SER A 527 -9.48 -3.49 16.92
CA SER A 527 -9.21 -4.90 17.23
C SER A 527 -9.41 -5.16 18.72
N LEU A 528 -10.17 -6.20 19.06
CA LEU A 528 -10.52 -6.58 20.43
C LEU A 528 -10.37 -8.09 20.62
N ILE A 529 -10.40 -8.53 21.88
CA ILE A 529 -10.37 -9.94 22.28
C ILE A 529 -11.67 -10.24 23.03
N ALA A 530 -12.35 -11.35 22.68
CA ALA A 530 -13.64 -11.70 23.27
C ALA A 530 -13.55 -11.85 24.80
N GLY A 531 -14.38 -11.14 25.57
CA GLY A 531 -14.37 -11.20 27.04
C GLY A 531 -13.29 -10.35 27.74
N GLU A 532 -12.49 -9.57 27.00
CA GLU A 532 -11.56 -8.58 27.57
C GLU A 532 -12.18 -7.17 27.65
N ALA A 533 -11.32 -6.16 27.82
CA ALA A 533 -11.73 -4.76 27.96
C ALA A 533 -12.45 -4.23 26.70
N ASN A 534 -13.42 -3.35 26.93
CA ASN A 534 -14.13 -2.64 25.86
C ASN A 534 -13.19 -1.73 25.07
N GLY A 535 -13.45 -1.59 23.77
CA GLY A 535 -12.87 -0.54 22.95
C GLY A 535 -13.75 0.71 22.89
N THR A 536 -13.22 1.81 22.37
CA THR A 536 -13.99 3.04 22.15
C THR A 536 -13.83 3.52 20.71
N LEU A 537 -14.92 4.02 20.16
CA LEU A 537 -14.98 4.77 18.91
C LEU A 537 -15.56 6.15 19.22
N VAL A 538 -14.90 7.19 18.76
CA VAL A 538 -15.33 8.58 18.94
C VAL A 538 -15.88 9.09 17.62
N ALA A 539 -17.16 9.43 17.61
CA ALA A 539 -17.81 10.08 16.49
C ALA A 539 -17.66 11.60 16.58
N THR A 540 -17.18 12.23 15.51
CA THR A 540 -17.09 13.69 15.36
C THR A 540 -18.09 14.17 14.34
N VAL A 541 -18.97 15.09 14.74
CA VAL A 541 -20.00 15.72 13.90
C VAL A 541 -19.51 17.11 13.50
N ALA A 542 -19.51 17.43 12.20
CA ALA A 542 -19.21 18.77 11.70
C ALA A 542 -20.41 19.37 10.95
N PRO A 543 -20.63 20.70 11.01
CA PRO A 543 -19.89 21.63 11.87
C PRO A 543 -20.23 21.41 13.36
N SER A 544 -19.33 21.78 14.27
CA SER A 544 -19.49 21.54 15.72
C SER A 544 -20.67 22.29 16.35
N ASN A 545 -21.27 23.23 15.62
CA ASN A 545 -22.48 23.95 15.99
C ASN A 545 -23.75 23.40 15.33
N ALA A 546 -23.70 22.20 14.73
CA ALA A 546 -24.89 21.53 14.23
C ALA A 546 -25.96 21.43 15.33
N THR A 547 -27.21 21.71 14.98
CA THR A 547 -28.34 21.72 15.91
C THR A 547 -28.67 20.33 16.42
N ASN A 548 -28.38 19.29 15.62
CA ASN A 548 -28.49 17.90 16.04
C ASN A 548 -27.12 17.21 15.98
N GLN A 549 -26.48 17.06 17.13
CA GLN A 549 -25.20 16.32 17.27
C GLN A 549 -25.40 14.90 17.77
N VAL A 550 -26.65 14.43 17.85
CA VAL A 550 -26.96 13.09 18.38
C VAL A 550 -26.55 12.05 17.34
N VAL A 551 -25.68 11.13 17.77
CA VAL A 551 -25.21 9.99 16.98
C VAL A 551 -25.81 8.71 17.55
N THR A 552 -26.46 7.95 16.69
CA THR A 552 -26.96 6.61 16.96
C THR A 552 -25.93 5.58 16.51
N TRP A 553 -25.84 4.46 17.24
CA TRP A 553 -24.85 3.43 16.99
C TRP A 553 -25.53 2.09 16.70
N ALA A 554 -25.02 1.36 15.73
CA ALA A 554 -25.48 0.03 15.37
C ALA A 554 -24.29 -0.90 15.14
N THR A 555 -24.52 -2.21 15.31
CA THR A 555 -23.56 -3.27 14.98
C THR A 555 -24.18 -4.17 13.91
N SER A 556 -23.37 -4.61 12.95
CA SER A 556 -23.81 -5.59 11.95
C SER A 556 -23.98 -7.00 12.53
N ASP A 557 -23.28 -7.31 13.64
CA ASP A 557 -23.33 -8.61 14.31
C ASP A 557 -23.11 -8.46 15.82
N ALA A 558 -24.23 -8.50 16.56
CA ALA A 558 -24.23 -8.41 18.02
C ALA A 558 -23.64 -9.65 18.72
N ALA A 559 -23.52 -10.79 18.02
CA ALA A 559 -22.85 -11.97 18.57
C ALA A 559 -21.32 -11.83 18.55
N VAL A 560 -20.79 -10.91 17.74
CA VAL A 560 -19.36 -10.59 17.67
C VAL A 560 -19.03 -9.37 18.54
N ALA A 561 -19.72 -8.24 18.36
CA ALA A 561 -19.51 -7.04 19.18
C ALA A 561 -20.78 -6.20 19.31
N THR A 562 -21.01 -5.65 20.50
CA THR A 562 -22.11 -4.69 20.77
C THR A 562 -21.55 -3.29 20.94
N VAL A 563 -22.39 -2.26 20.70
CA VAL A 563 -21.97 -0.86 20.83
C VAL A 563 -23.03 -0.02 21.52
N VAL A 564 -22.61 0.82 22.47
CA VAL A 564 -23.47 1.81 23.14
C VAL A 564 -22.69 3.11 23.30
N ASN A 565 -23.19 4.20 22.72
CA ASN A 565 -22.56 5.54 22.77
C ASN A 565 -21.06 5.53 22.40
N GLY A 566 -20.68 4.77 21.38
CA GLY A 566 -19.29 4.62 20.94
C GLY A 566 -18.43 3.66 21.76
N VAL A 567 -18.93 3.12 22.88
CA VAL A 567 -18.25 2.05 23.62
C VAL A 567 -18.58 0.72 22.97
N VAL A 568 -17.55 0.00 22.51
CA VAL A 568 -17.66 -1.29 21.82
C VAL A 568 -17.28 -2.42 22.76
N THR A 569 -18.22 -3.31 23.04
CA THR A 569 -18.02 -4.50 23.89
C THR A 569 -17.83 -5.75 23.04
N PRO A 570 -16.68 -6.44 23.15
CA PRO A 570 -16.42 -7.67 22.39
C PRO A 570 -17.19 -8.85 23.00
N VAL A 571 -17.97 -9.56 22.19
CA VAL A 571 -18.86 -10.66 22.60
C VAL A 571 -18.32 -12.03 22.16
N GLY A 572 -17.93 -12.17 20.88
CA GLY A 572 -17.54 -13.44 20.30
C GLY A 572 -16.57 -13.26 19.14
N ALA A 573 -15.82 -14.31 18.81
CA ALA A 573 -14.81 -14.25 17.75
C ALA A 573 -15.45 -14.01 16.38
N GLY A 574 -14.90 -13.07 15.60
CA GLY A 574 -15.40 -12.73 14.27
C GLY A 574 -15.16 -11.26 13.92
N THR A 575 -15.86 -10.79 12.91
CA THR A 575 -15.79 -9.39 12.45
C THR A 575 -17.18 -8.78 12.43
N ALA A 576 -17.35 -7.62 13.06
CA ALA A 576 -18.58 -6.82 13.02
C ALA A 576 -18.28 -5.41 12.52
N THR A 577 -19.18 -4.83 11.73
CA THR A 577 -19.12 -3.43 11.34
C THR A 577 -19.92 -2.61 12.34
N ILE A 578 -19.26 -1.68 13.02
CA ILE A 578 -19.92 -0.68 13.87
C ILE A 578 -20.24 0.54 13.02
N THR A 579 -21.49 0.95 13.05
CA THR A 579 -22.03 2.06 12.26
C THR A 579 -22.48 3.16 13.20
N ALA A 580 -21.92 4.36 13.02
CA ALA A 580 -22.42 5.59 13.60
C ALA A 580 -23.30 6.31 12.56
N THR A 581 -24.46 6.80 12.99
CA THR A 581 -25.42 7.48 12.10
C THR A 581 -26.00 8.68 12.82
N THR A 582 -26.01 9.84 12.17
CA THR A 582 -26.70 11.02 12.71
C THR A 582 -28.17 10.70 12.94
N GLN A 583 -28.80 11.29 13.95
CA GLN A 583 -30.19 10.94 14.32
C GLN A 583 -31.20 11.15 13.17
N ASP A 584 -30.92 12.05 12.22
CA ASP A 584 -31.73 12.28 11.01
C ASP A 584 -31.47 11.25 9.89
N GLY A 585 -30.50 10.35 10.07
CA GLY A 585 -30.14 9.30 9.11
C GLY A 585 -29.32 9.78 7.91
N ALA A 586 -28.99 11.07 7.83
CA ALA A 586 -28.39 11.68 6.65
C ALA A 586 -26.90 11.33 6.47
N MET A 587 -26.16 11.12 7.57
CA MET A 587 -24.73 10.87 7.54
C MET A 587 -24.39 9.57 8.27
N VAL A 588 -23.50 8.78 7.66
CA VAL A 588 -23.09 7.46 8.15
C VAL A 588 -21.57 7.36 8.16
N ALA A 589 -21.00 6.88 9.26
CA ALA A 589 -19.59 6.51 9.38
C ALA A 589 -19.48 5.08 9.90
N THR A 590 -18.52 4.31 9.40
CA THR A 590 -18.36 2.89 9.77
C THR A 590 -16.93 2.60 10.23
N SER A 591 -16.81 1.64 11.16
CA SER A 591 -15.53 1.08 11.60
C SER A 591 -15.64 -0.43 11.64
N ILE A 592 -14.61 -1.13 11.16
CA ILE A 592 -14.55 -2.59 11.19
C ILE A 592 -13.97 -3.03 12.53
N VAL A 593 -14.77 -3.74 13.32
CA VAL A 593 -14.35 -4.33 14.59
C VAL A 593 -13.99 -5.79 14.37
N THR A 594 -12.73 -6.14 14.62
CA THR A 594 -12.26 -7.53 14.60
C THR A 594 -12.12 -8.01 16.03
N VAL A 595 -12.92 -9.01 16.42
CA VAL A 595 -12.81 -9.67 17.71
C VAL A 595 -12.11 -11.00 17.50
N SER A 596 -10.89 -11.10 17.99
CA SER A 596 -10.18 -12.38 18.02
C SER A 596 -10.79 -13.27 19.10
N ALA A 597 -10.87 -14.57 18.83
CA ALA A 597 -11.09 -15.55 19.88
C ALA A 597 -10.00 -15.36 20.94
N VAL A 598 -10.36 -15.45 22.22
CA VAL A 598 -9.35 -15.72 23.24
C VAL A 598 -8.69 -17.03 22.86
N THR A 599 -7.46 -16.96 22.35
CA THR A 599 -6.59 -18.12 22.28
C THR A 599 -6.14 -18.37 23.71
N THR A 600 -6.93 -19.13 24.47
CA THR A 600 -6.48 -19.63 25.77
C THR A 600 -5.38 -20.66 25.50
N THR A 601 -4.14 -20.22 25.58
CA THR A 601 -3.11 -21.05 26.20
C THR A 601 -2.69 -20.33 27.47
N ASP A 602 -3.59 -20.32 28.45
CA ASP A 602 -3.12 -20.39 29.83
C ASP A 602 -2.42 -21.74 29.94
N VAL A 603 -1.08 -21.75 29.91
CA VAL A 603 -0.33 -22.95 30.24
C VAL A 603 -0.40 -23.10 31.75
N ILE A 604 -1.45 -23.74 32.23
CA ILE A 604 -1.50 -24.22 33.61
C ILE A 604 -0.61 -25.47 33.67
N THR A 605 0.62 -25.34 34.15
CA THR A 605 1.50 -26.48 34.43
C THR A 605 1.27 -26.99 35.85
N GLY A 606 0.73 -28.19 36.01
CA GLY A 606 0.77 -28.94 37.27
C GLY A 606 1.89 -29.97 37.24
N THR A 607 2.73 -30.02 38.28
CA THR A 607 3.80 -31.02 38.41
C THR A 607 3.36 -32.17 39.32
N SER A 608 3.42 -33.41 38.83
CA SER A 608 3.24 -34.62 39.66
C SER A 608 4.59 -35.25 39.97
N VAL A 609 4.90 -35.49 41.24
CA VAL A 609 6.03 -36.34 41.64
C VAL A 609 5.58 -37.80 41.58
N ALA A 610 6.44 -38.67 41.05
CA ALA A 610 6.17 -40.09 40.73
C ALA A 610 5.28 -40.80 41.77
N ALA A 611 4.17 -41.35 41.26
CA ALA A 611 3.08 -41.92 42.03
C ALA A 611 3.46 -43.22 42.75
N ASN A 612 3.14 -43.28 44.05
CA ASN A 612 2.46 -44.45 44.61
C ASN A 612 0.99 -44.05 44.88
N TYR A 613 0.08 -45.03 44.96
CA TYR A 613 -1.33 -44.80 45.31
C TYR A 613 -1.41 -44.04 46.65
N GLY A 614 -1.84 -42.78 46.64
CA GLY A 614 -1.86 -41.89 47.82
C GLY A 614 -0.78 -40.80 47.88
N SER A 615 0.02 -40.60 46.83
CA SER A 615 1.05 -39.55 46.79
C SER A 615 0.53 -38.15 46.44
N LEU A 616 1.23 -37.13 46.97
CA LEU A 616 0.96 -35.69 46.80
C LEU A 616 1.25 -35.24 45.35
N VAL A 617 0.28 -34.59 44.71
CA VAL A 617 0.48 -33.83 43.46
C VAL A 617 0.44 -32.36 43.83
N THR A 618 1.39 -31.55 43.36
CA THR A 618 1.46 -30.12 43.63
C THR A 618 1.05 -29.35 42.38
N ILE A 619 -0.12 -28.71 42.41
CA ILE A 619 -0.57 -27.83 41.33
C ILE A 619 -0.15 -26.39 41.67
N ASN A 620 0.81 -25.84 40.94
CA ASN A 620 1.24 -24.44 41.07
C ASN A 620 0.62 -23.61 39.95
N LEU A 621 -0.38 -22.80 40.28
CA LEU A 621 -0.97 -21.84 39.34
C LEU A 621 -0.18 -20.53 39.44
N THR A 622 0.71 -20.25 38.49
CA THR A 622 1.41 -18.96 38.42
C THR A 622 0.70 -18.03 37.44
N SER A 623 0.07 -16.97 37.96
CA SER A 623 -0.54 -15.84 37.23
C SER A 623 -1.56 -16.22 36.14
N PRO A 624 -2.79 -16.62 36.49
CA PRO A 624 -3.88 -16.63 35.51
C PRO A 624 -4.20 -15.18 35.11
N VAL A 625 -4.16 -14.88 33.81
CA VAL A 625 -4.57 -13.57 33.28
C VAL A 625 -6.10 -13.57 33.19
N ASN A 626 -6.74 -12.55 33.78
CA ASN A 626 -8.15 -12.15 33.57
C ASN A 626 -9.31 -12.97 34.20
N TYR A 627 -9.27 -13.30 35.50
CA TYR A 627 -10.52 -13.53 36.27
C TYR A 627 -10.68 -12.48 37.38
N VAL A 628 -11.36 -11.38 37.06
CA VAL A 628 -11.61 -10.26 38.00
C VAL A 628 -12.41 -10.79 39.21
N GLY A 629 -11.76 -10.81 40.39
CA GLY A 629 -12.39 -11.21 41.66
C GLY A 629 -12.05 -12.62 42.17
N ALA A 630 -11.36 -13.46 41.38
CA ALA A 630 -10.94 -14.78 41.84
C ALA A 630 -9.84 -14.68 42.91
N THR A 631 -10.01 -15.40 44.02
CA THR A 631 -9.00 -15.50 45.10
C THR A 631 -8.68 -16.95 45.47
N GLN A 632 -9.52 -17.89 45.05
CA GLN A 632 -9.41 -19.33 45.34
C GLN A 632 -9.67 -20.16 44.07
N PHE A 633 -9.24 -21.42 44.08
CA PHE A 633 -9.50 -22.42 43.05
C PHE A 633 -9.85 -23.79 43.66
N GLN A 634 -10.54 -24.63 42.91
CA GLN A 634 -10.85 -26.02 43.28
C GLN A 634 -10.69 -26.94 42.06
N VAL A 635 -10.20 -28.16 42.31
CA VAL A 635 -9.92 -29.14 41.27
C VAL A 635 -11.02 -30.20 41.24
N TYR A 636 -11.44 -30.57 40.04
CA TYR A 636 -12.49 -31.51 39.71
C TYR A 636 -11.96 -32.62 38.79
N VAL A 637 -12.49 -33.82 38.94
CA VAL A 637 -12.26 -34.95 38.03
C VAL A 637 -13.63 -35.55 37.69
N ASN A 638 -13.95 -35.64 36.40
CA ASN A 638 -15.26 -36.12 35.92
C ASN A 638 -16.46 -35.40 36.57
N GLY A 639 -16.35 -34.10 36.80
CA GLY A 639 -17.42 -33.28 37.40
C GLY A 639 -17.57 -33.39 38.92
N ALA A 640 -16.72 -34.16 39.62
CA ALA A 640 -16.71 -34.23 41.08
C ALA A 640 -15.49 -33.50 41.67
N PRO A 641 -15.64 -32.70 42.74
CA PRO A 641 -14.52 -32.02 43.38
C PRO A 641 -13.58 -33.01 44.05
N VAL A 642 -12.29 -32.94 43.71
CA VAL A 642 -11.22 -33.81 44.25
C VAL A 642 -10.22 -33.06 45.13
N SER A 643 -10.37 -31.74 45.27
CA SER A 643 -9.70 -30.90 46.27
C SER A 643 -10.72 -30.06 47.05
N SER A 644 -10.31 -29.43 48.15
CA SER A 644 -11.04 -28.30 48.73
C SER A 644 -10.78 -27.02 47.94
N LEU A 645 -11.51 -25.94 48.25
CA LEU A 645 -11.15 -24.59 47.84
C LEU A 645 -9.78 -24.22 48.39
N VAL A 646 -8.90 -23.72 47.52
CA VAL A 646 -7.49 -23.42 47.83
C VAL A 646 -7.17 -22.01 47.36
N PRO A 647 -6.50 -21.17 48.17
CA PRO A 647 -6.05 -19.85 47.72
C PRO A 647 -5.18 -19.92 46.47
N LEU A 648 -5.32 -18.94 45.57
CA LEU A 648 -4.44 -18.83 44.41
C LEU A 648 -2.95 -18.79 44.82
N ASN A 649 -2.07 -19.28 43.95
CA ASN A 649 -0.63 -19.45 44.19
C ASN A 649 -0.26 -20.39 45.35
N THR A 650 -1.20 -21.22 45.82
CA THR A 650 -0.95 -22.22 46.87
C THR A 650 -1.11 -23.63 46.29
N ALA A 651 -0.18 -24.53 46.65
CA ALA A 651 -0.26 -25.94 46.28
C ALA A 651 -1.48 -26.63 46.91
N THR A 652 -2.15 -27.49 46.16
CA THR A 652 -3.23 -28.36 46.66
C THR A 652 -3.03 -29.81 46.26
N THR A 653 -3.59 -30.72 47.04
CA THR A 653 -3.57 -32.16 46.82
C THR A 653 -4.90 -32.64 46.25
N VAL A 654 -4.86 -33.63 45.34
CA VAL A 654 -6.05 -34.19 44.70
C VAL A 654 -6.20 -35.68 45.03
N TYR A 655 -7.42 -36.12 45.34
CA TYR A 655 -7.73 -37.54 45.57
C TYR A 655 -8.90 -38.02 44.70
N PRO A 656 -8.74 -39.13 43.93
CA PRO A 656 -7.57 -39.99 43.83
C PRO A 656 -6.42 -39.38 43.00
N ALA A 657 -5.19 -39.86 43.23
CA ALA A 657 -3.99 -39.38 42.55
C ALA A 657 -4.07 -39.59 41.03
N GLN A 658 -3.71 -38.57 40.25
CA GLN A 658 -3.77 -38.55 38.79
C GLN A 658 -2.37 -38.75 38.17
N ALA A 659 -2.29 -39.43 37.02
CA ALA A 659 -1.03 -39.70 36.34
C ALA A 659 -0.61 -38.53 35.43
N SER A 660 0.68 -38.47 35.07
CA SER A 660 1.16 -37.55 34.02
C SER A 660 0.38 -37.80 32.72
N GLY A 661 -0.09 -36.73 32.08
CA GLY A 661 -0.98 -36.77 30.93
C GLY A 661 -2.48 -36.80 31.27
N SER A 662 -2.87 -36.99 32.53
CA SER A 662 -4.28 -36.85 32.94
C SER A 662 -4.73 -35.39 32.78
N VAL A 663 -5.97 -35.22 32.31
CA VAL A 663 -6.65 -33.92 32.27
C VAL A 663 -7.52 -33.78 33.51
N VAL A 664 -7.29 -32.72 34.29
CA VAL A 664 -8.11 -32.34 35.45
C VAL A 664 -8.84 -31.03 35.17
N GLN A 665 -10.03 -30.90 35.72
CA GLN A 665 -10.86 -29.71 35.59
C GLN A 665 -10.55 -28.75 36.76
N VAL A 666 -10.39 -27.44 36.51
CA VAL A 666 -10.15 -26.43 37.56
C VAL A 666 -11.18 -25.32 37.45
N GLU A 667 -11.76 -24.94 38.59
CA GLU A 667 -12.76 -23.87 38.71
C GLU A 667 -12.29 -22.79 39.70
N PHE A 668 -12.68 -21.54 39.46
CA PHE A 668 -12.21 -20.36 40.21
C PHE A 668 -13.32 -19.70 41.02
N PHE A 669 -12.98 -19.27 42.24
CA PHE A 669 -13.92 -18.77 43.23
C PHE A 669 -13.42 -17.45 43.86
N ASP A 670 -14.36 -16.59 44.25
CA ASP A 670 -14.07 -15.38 45.02
C ASP A 670 -13.81 -15.68 46.51
N ALA A 671 -13.55 -14.64 47.30
CA ALA A 671 -13.26 -14.77 48.73
C ALA A 671 -14.46 -15.31 49.55
N THR A 672 -15.67 -15.28 48.99
CA THR A 672 -16.91 -15.76 49.61
C THR A 672 -17.23 -17.22 49.25
N GLY A 673 -16.46 -17.82 48.33
CA GLY A 673 -16.69 -19.18 47.83
C GLY A 673 -17.70 -19.24 46.69
N THR A 674 -18.02 -18.10 46.07
CA THR A 674 -18.88 -18.05 44.86
C THR A 674 -18.02 -18.27 43.63
N GLN A 675 -18.48 -19.09 42.69
CA GLN A 675 -17.76 -19.32 41.42
C GLN A 675 -17.77 -18.04 40.58
N VAL A 676 -16.58 -17.60 40.14
CA VAL A 676 -16.40 -16.33 39.39
C VAL A 676 -15.63 -16.47 38.09
N GLY A 677 -15.12 -17.67 37.76
CA GLY A 677 -14.38 -17.94 36.53
C GLY A 677 -14.82 -19.22 35.82
N THR A 678 -14.54 -19.30 34.52
CA THR A 678 -14.87 -20.46 33.68
C THR A 678 -14.00 -21.67 34.00
N THR A 679 -14.57 -22.85 33.81
CA THR A 679 -13.90 -24.15 33.94
C THR A 679 -12.75 -24.30 32.95
N GLN A 680 -11.53 -24.56 33.43
CA GLN A 680 -10.37 -24.84 32.59
C GLN A 680 -9.94 -26.32 32.71
N ASN A 681 -9.56 -26.93 31.59
CA ASN A 681 -8.98 -28.27 31.56
C ASN A 681 -7.44 -28.17 31.58
N VAL A 682 -6.83 -28.83 32.56
CA VAL A 682 -5.39 -28.80 32.84
C VAL A 682 -4.80 -30.19 32.59
N THR A 683 -3.87 -30.32 31.65
CA THR A 683 -3.10 -31.55 31.47
C THR A 683 -1.91 -31.55 32.43
N LEU A 684 -1.84 -32.54 33.32
CA LEU A 684 -0.72 -32.70 34.26
C LEU A 684 0.54 -33.12 33.50
N GLN A 685 1.68 -32.49 33.79
CA GLN A 685 2.97 -32.83 33.19
C GLN A 685 3.98 -33.26 34.27
N SER A 686 4.90 -34.14 33.93
CA SER A 686 6.06 -34.42 34.78
C SER A 686 7.11 -33.33 34.62
N GLU A 687 7.83 -33.02 35.69
CA GLU A 687 8.95 -32.07 35.62
C GLU A 687 10.14 -32.72 34.87
N GLU A 688 10.35 -32.33 33.61
CA GLU A 688 11.59 -32.64 32.88
C GLU A 688 12.68 -31.69 33.38
N THR A 689 13.57 -32.16 34.24
CA THR A 689 14.78 -31.42 34.58
C THR A 689 15.72 -31.46 33.38
N ASN A 690 15.95 -30.32 32.72
CA ASN A 690 16.86 -30.26 31.58
C ASN A 690 18.31 -30.50 32.05
N VAL A 691 18.87 -31.67 31.75
CA VAL A 691 20.25 -32.03 32.08
C VAL A 691 21.16 -31.66 30.91
N ALA A 692 22.01 -30.65 31.10
CA ALA A 692 22.94 -30.17 30.07
C ALA A 692 24.09 -31.17 29.82
N VAL A 693 24.52 -31.28 28.56
CA VAL A 693 25.75 -32.00 28.20
C VAL A 693 26.95 -31.24 28.75
N THR A 694 27.79 -31.93 29.52
CA THR A 694 29.01 -31.37 30.14
C THR A 694 30.30 -31.95 29.55
N GLY A 695 30.24 -33.09 28.87
CA GLY A 695 31.40 -33.69 28.21
C GLY A 695 31.04 -34.71 27.13
N ILE A 696 31.96 -34.93 26.21
CA ILE A 696 31.88 -35.99 25.19
C ILE A 696 33.24 -36.67 25.11
N THR A 697 33.27 -38.00 25.19
CA THR A 697 34.46 -38.79 24.86
C THR A 697 34.30 -39.44 23.49
N VAL A 698 35.40 -39.62 22.76
CA VAL A 698 35.42 -40.25 21.42
C VAL A 698 36.44 -41.38 21.44
N ALA A 699 36.06 -42.56 20.93
CA ALA A 699 36.94 -43.72 20.84
C ALA A 699 36.68 -44.51 19.55
N GLY A 700 37.70 -45.19 19.03
CA GLY A 700 37.52 -46.19 17.98
C GLY A 700 36.96 -47.49 18.54
N ALA A 701 36.37 -48.33 17.69
CA ALA A 701 35.87 -49.65 18.05
C ALA A 701 36.95 -50.46 18.79
N ALA A 702 36.59 -51.07 19.91
CA ALA A 702 37.50 -51.76 20.82
C ALA A 702 38.71 -50.91 21.29
N ASN A 703 38.55 -49.59 21.37
CA ASN A 703 39.59 -48.59 21.67
C ASN A 703 40.72 -48.54 20.64
N ALA A 704 40.46 -48.95 19.39
CA ALA A 704 41.46 -48.88 18.33
C ALA A 704 41.85 -47.42 18.04
N THR A 705 43.16 -47.18 17.93
CA THR A 705 43.77 -45.89 17.55
C THR A 705 44.37 -45.92 16.16
N THR A 706 44.16 -47.01 15.41
CA THR A 706 44.71 -47.21 14.06
C THR A 706 43.62 -47.67 13.10
N VAL A 707 43.73 -47.26 11.84
CA VAL A 707 42.91 -47.75 10.71
C VAL A 707 43.81 -48.03 9.52
N ILE A 708 43.56 -49.10 8.78
CA ILE A 708 44.34 -49.41 7.57
C ILE A 708 43.84 -48.55 6.41
N ASN A 709 44.75 -48.01 5.60
CA ASN A 709 44.42 -47.23 4.40
C ASN A 709 43.52 -48.06 3.45
N GLY A 710 42.37 -47.52 3.08
CA GLY A 710 41.34 -48.20 2.28
C GLY A 710 40.34 -49.03 3.09
N THR A 711 40.49 -49.13 4.42
CA THR A 711 39.53 -49.81 5.32
C THR A 711 38.81 -48.80 6.22
N THR A 712 37.82 -49.31 6.96
CA THR A 712 37.00 -48.50 7.87
C THR A 712 37.23 -48.86 9.35
N LEU A 713 37.15 -47.85 10.22
CA LEU A 713 37.10 -47.98 11.68
C LEU A 713 35.81 -47.32 12.17
N GLN A 714 34.98 -48.05 12.91
CA GLN A 714 33.79 -47.47 13.54
C GLN A 714 34.21 -46.64 14.76
N MET A 715 33.83 -45.37 14.78
CA MET A 715 34.00 -44.48 15.93
C MET A 715 32.74 -44.48 16.79
N SER A 716 32.91 -44.32 18.09
CA SER A 716 31.83 -44.19 19.08
C SER A 716 32.08 -42.97 19.96
N ASP A 717 31.00 -42.30 20.33
CA ASP A 717 30.99 -41.24 21.33
C ASP A 717 30.33 -41.71 22.63
N ALA A 718 30.67 -41.07 23.74
CA ALA A 718 29.90 -41.16 24.98
C ALA A 718 29.65 -39.76 25.55
N VAL A 719 28.38 -39.39 25.66
CA VAL A 719 27.94 -38.09 26.16
C VAL A 719 27.73 -38.15 27.67
N LEU A 720 28.27 -37.18 28.40
CA LEU A 720 28.13 -37.04 29.85
C LEU A 720 27.32 -35.79 30.24
N PRO A 721 26.44 -35.90 31.26
CA PRO A 721 26.02 -37.16 31.88
C PRO A 721 25.12 -37.98 30.92
N ALA A 722 25.02 -39.29 31.14
CA ALA A 722 24.29 -40.20 30.23
C ALA A 722 22.78 -39.89 30.10
N ASN A 723 22.23 -39.14 31.05
CA ASN A 723 20.84 -38.67 31.06
C ASN A 723 20.68 -37.24 30.52
N ALA A 724 21.64 -36.72 29.74
CA ALA A 724 21.50 -35.41 29.12
C ALA A 724 20.28 -35.35 28.18
N THR A 725 19.51 -34.27 28.23
CA THR A 725 18.24 -34.11 27.50
C THR A 725 18.42 -34.04 25.98
N SER A 726 19.62 -33.65 25.51
CA SER A 726 19.93 -33.50 24.09
C SER A 726 21.30 -34.12 23.77
N PRO A 727 21.40 -35.46 23.70
CA PRO A 727 22.68 -36.15 23.57
C PRO A 727 23.17 -36.31 22.12
N ALA A 728 22.42 -35.85 21.11
CA ALA A 728 22.79 -36.05 19.71
C ALA A 728 24.12 -35.35 19.35
N VAL A 729 24.97 -36.03 18.56
CA VAL A 729 26.26 -35.50 18.09
C VAL A 729 26.36 -35.53 16.57
N ILE A 730 27.18 -34.63 16.03
CA ILE A 730 27.62 -34.61 14.63
C ILE A 730 29.12 -34.94 14.55
N TRP A 731 29.48 -35.72 13.53
CA TRP A 731 30.83 -36.21 13.31
C TRP A 731 31.59 -35.35 12.28
N SER A 732 32.87 -35.13 12.54
CA SER A 732 33.80 -34.50 11.60
C SER A 732 35.20 -35.09 11.74
N VAL A 733 36.01 -34.99 10.67
CA VAL A 733 37.42 -35.42 10.68
C VAL A 733 38.27 -34.31 10.10
N VAL A 734 39.38 -34.01 10.77
CA VAL A 734 40.36 -33.02 10.35
C VAL A 734 41.65 -33.76 9.97
N PRO A 735 42.17 -33.59 8.74
CA PRO A 735 43.47 -34.13 8.35
C PRO A 735 44.61 -33.60 9.23
N GLY A 736 45.49 -34.50 9.65
CA GLY A 736 46.77 -34.16 10.28
C GLY A 736 47.91 -34.37 9.27
N THR A 737 48.75 -35.38 9.49
CA THR A 737 49.74 -35.83 8.49
C THR A 737 49.17 -36.85 7.49
N GLY A 738 47.98 -37.39 7.74
CA GLY A 738 47.26 -38.30 6.85
C GLY A 738 45.89 -37.76 6.46
N THR A 739 45.12 -38.56 5.72
CA THR A 739 43.77 -38.19 5.27
C THR A 739 42.76 -39.30 5.54
N ALA A 740 41.52 -38.92 5.85
CA ALA A 740 40.40 -39.83 6.06
C ALA A 740 39.07 -39.09 5.82
N THR A 741 37.99 -39.86 5.62
CA THR A 741 36.60 -39.36 5.59
C THR A 741 35.79 -40.00 6.71
N ILE A 742 34.77 -39.32 7.25
CA ILE A 742 33.88 -39.88 8.28
C ILE A 742 32.41 -39.68 7.92
N SER A 743 31.58 -40.70 8.13
CA SER A 743 30.13 -40.63 7.89
C SER A 743 29.38 -39.96 9.06
N SER A 744 28.09 -39.66 8.85
CA SER A 744 27.17 -39.20 9.90
C SER A 744 26.95 -40.22 11.02
N THR A 745 27.29 -41.49 10.80
CA THR A 745 27.20 -42.57 11.78
C THR A 745 28.54 -42.87 12.47
N GLY A 746 29.57 -42.04 12.27
CA GLY A 746 30.89 -42.22 12.88
C GLY A 746 31.78 -43.27 12.20
N LEU A 747 31.48 -43.70 10.98
CA LEU A 747 32.33 -44.65 10.27
C LEU A 747 33.50 -43.92 9.59
N LEU A 748 34.71 -44.07 10.12
CA LEU A 748 35.94 -43.46 9.61
C LEU A 748 36.57 -44.33 8.52
N THR A 749 36.91 -43.76 7.36
CA THR A 749 37.60 -44.46 6.25
C THR A 749 38.96 -43.81 6.01
N GLY A 750 40.05 -44.57 6.17
CA GLY A 750 41.40 -44.08 5.90
C GLY A 750 41.65 -43.92 4.40
N THR A 751 42.11 -42.76 3.94
CA THR A 751 42.37 -42.46 2.51
C THR A 751 43.83 -42.12 2.21
N GLY A 752 44.64 -41.86 3.25
CA GLY A 752 46.07 -41.56 3.12
C GLY A 752 46.77 -41.74 4.46
N THR A 753 47.96 -42.34 4.43
CA THR A 753 48.73 -42.70 5.63
C THR A 753 49.17 -41.48 6.42
N GLY A 754 49.09 -41.55 7.74
CA GLY A 754 49.41 -40.45 8.67
C GLY A 754 48.33 -40.29 9.74
N THR A 755 48.34 -39.18 10.48
CA THR A 755 47.39 -38.95 11.58
C THR A 755 46.17 -38.16 11.11
N VAL A 756 45.00 -38.46 11.68
CA VAL A 756 43.77 -37.67 11.53
C VAL A 756 43.10 -37.46 12.89
N THR A 757 42.42 -36.32 13.08
CA THR A 757 41.68 -36.03 14.32
C THR A 757 40.18 -36.12 14.05
N VAL A 758 39.52 -37.07 14.71
CA VAL A 758 38.06 -37.25 14.67
C VAL A 758 37.42 -36.45 15.79
N THR A 759 36.36 -35.70 15.50
CA THR A 759 35.64 -34.87 16.46
C THR A 759 34.14 -35.19 16.44
N ALA A 760 33.54 -35.39 17.61
CA ALA A 760 32.10 -35.42 17.83
C ALA A 760 31.66 -34.12 18.53
N ILE A 761 30.67 -33.43 17.99
CA ILE A 761 30.16 -32.14 18.51
C ILE A 761 28.68 -32.31 18.84
N ASN A 762 28.25 -31.89 20.02
CA ASN A 762 26.82 -31.92 20.36
C ASN A 762 26.01 -31.00 19.43
N THR A 763 24.81 -31.40 19.03
CA THR A 763 23.96 -30.58 18.14
C THR A 763 23.31 -29.39 18.85
N ALA A 764 23.15 -29.47 20.18
CA ALA A 764 22.45 -28.47 20.98
C ALA A 764 23.41 -27.55 21.79
N SER A 765 24.71 -27.85 21.83
CA SER A 765 25.71 -27.11 22.58
C SER A 765 27.06 -27.11 21.86
N SER A 766 28.00 -26.29 22.31
CA SER A 766 29.36 -26.24 21.74
C SER A 766 30.32 -27.29 22.33
N VAL A 767 29.83 -28.25 23.13
CA VAL A 767 30.66 -29.29 23.76
C VAL A 767 31.15 -30.29 22.72
N LYS A 768 32.44 -30.66 22.80
CA LYS A 768 33.12 -31.53 21.81
C LYS A 768 33.97 -32.60 22.49
N GLY A 769 34.08 -33.75 21.85
CA GLY A 769 35.06 -34.79 22.15
C GLY A 769 35.93 -35.07 20.92
N THR A 770 37.21 -35.41 21.12
CA THR A 770 38.15 -35.65 20.02
C THR A 770 39.00 -36.91 20.24
N ALA A 771 39.34 -37.61 19.16
CA ALA A 771 40.30 -38.71 19.16
C ALA A 771 41.27 -38.61 17.97
N VAL A 772 42.54 -38.96 18.18
CA VAL A 772 43.55 -39.04 17.11
C VAL A 772 43.67 -40.48 16.63
N ILE A 773 43.54 -40.70 15.32
CA ILE A 773 43.64 -42.00 14.67
C ILE A 773 44.80 -42.01 13.68
N ASN A 774 45.60 -43.07 13.72
CA ASN A 774 46.71 -43.29 12.80
C ASN A 774 46.25 -44.15 11.61
N VAL A 775 46.27 -43.58 10.41
CA VAL A 775 46.06 -44.30 9.16
C VAL A 775 47.37 -44.97 8.75
N VAL A 776 47.40 -46.30 8.72
CA VAL A 776 48.60 -47.10 8.44
C VAL A 776 48.45 -47.89 7.14
N VAL A 777 49.58 -48.28 6.52
CA VAL A 777 49.55 -49.22 5.39
C VAL A 777 49.12 -50.61 5.89
N ALA A 778 48.41 -51.37 5.05
CA ALA A 778 48.07 -52.75 5.36
C ALA A 778 49.35 -53.58 5.58
N PRO A 779 49.41 -54.45 6.58
CA PRO A 779 50.49 -55.43 6.66
C PRO A 779 50.41 -56.35 5.44
N THR A 780 51.50 -56.48 4.69
CA THR A 780 51.61 -57.41 3.57
C THR A 780 51.58 -58.84 4.11
N THR A 781 50.52 -59.60 3.84
CA THR A 781 50.51 -61.05 4.08
C THR A 781 51.24 -61.75 2.93
N ASP A 782 52.42 -62.31 3.22
CA ASP A 782 53.09 -63.21 2.27
C ASP A 782 52.27 -64.48 2.08
N VAL A 783 51.90 -64.77 0.83
CA VAL A 783 51.31 -66.06 0.45
C VAL A 783 52.44 -67.06 0.28
N ILE A 784 52.60 -67.96 1.25
CA ILE A 784 53.55 -69.06 1.16
C ILE A 784 52.85 -70.26 0.52
N THR A 785 53.20 -70.58 -0.72
CA THR A 785 52.66 -71.76 -1.43
C THR A 785 53.58 -72.96 -1.23
N GLY A 786 53.03 -74.07 -0.72
CA GLY A 786 53.69 -75.38 -0.69
C GLY A 786 53.04 -76.31 -1.71
N THR A 787 53.83 -77.12 -2.43
CA THR A 787 53.33 -78.11 -3.39
C THR A 787 53.45 -79.51 -2.78
N ALA A 788 52.34 -80.22 -2.56
CA ALA A 788 52.37 -81.62 -2.15
C ALA A 788 52.51 -82.55 -3.37
N VAL A 789 53.38 -83.56 -3.28
CA VAL A 789 53.45 -84.66 -4.27
C VAL A 789 52.71 -85.86 -3.70
N THR A 790 51.75 -86.40 -4.46
CA THR A 790 50.83 -87.49 -4.09
C THR A 790 51.54 -88.67 -3.41
N ALA A 791 51.09 -89.05 -2.21
CA ALA A 791 51.53 -90.26 -1.55
C ALA A 791 50.42 -90.86 -0.65
N ASN A 792 50.41 -92.19 -0.52
CA ASN A 792 49.40 -92.95 0.23
C ASN A 792 49.39 -92.58 1.73
N TYR A 793 48.26 -92.81 2.39
CA TYR A 793 48.06 -92.57 3.83
C TYR A 793 49.23 -93.14 4.65
N GLY A 794 49.97 -92.27 5.37
CA GLY A 794 51.18 -92.63 6.11
C GLY A 794 52.52 -92.29 5.43
N SER A 795 52.52 -91.56 4.32
CA SER A 795 53.75 -91.13 3.62
C SER A 795 54.19 -89.71 3.99
N LEU A 796 55.48 -89.42 3.85
CA LEU A 796 56.08 -88.10 4.10
C LEU A 796 55.68 -87.11 2.98
N VAL A 797 55.18 -85.92 3.35
CA VAL A 797 54.88 -84.82 2.40
C VAL A 797 56.02 -83.80 2.42
N THR A 798 56.51 -83.41 1.24
CA THR A 798 57.54 -82.39 1.10
C THR A 798 56.94 -80.99 1.03
N ILE A 799 57.38 -80.08 1.90
CA ILE A 799 57.01 -78.66 1.88
C ILE A 799 58.24 -77.83 1.48
N ASN A 800 58.09 -77.00 0.44
CA ASN A 800 59.07 -75.99 0.04
C ASN A 800 58.50 -74.59 0.30
N LEU A 801 59.19 -73.77 1.09
CA LEU A 801 58.81 -72.37 1.31
C LEU A 801 59.84 -71.46 0.67
N THR A 802 59.42 -70.61 -0.27
CA THR A 802 60.31 -69.63 -0.92
C THR A 802 60.18 -68.25 -0.28
N ASN A 803 61.30 -67.77 0.27
CA ASN A 803 61.61 -66.40 0.71
C ASN A 803 60.42 -65.49 1.15
N PRO A 804 59.94 -65.59 2.42
CA PRO A 804 58.90 -64.70 2.92
C PRO A 804 59.48 -63.30 3.19
N VAL A 805 58.95 -62.30 2.49
CA VAL A 805 59.38 -60.90 2.51
C VAL A 805 59.15 -60.23 3.88
N SER A 806 58.29 -60.82 4.72
CA SER A 806 57.79 -60.23 5.97
C SER A 806 58.57 -60.61 7.24
N TYR A 807 59.55 -61.53 7.17
CA TYR A 807 60.31 -62.01 8.34
C TYR A 807 61.83 -61.85 8.15
N ALA A 808 62.29 -60.60 8.18
CA ALA A 808 63.69 -60.24 7.97
C ALA A 808 64.64 -61.00 8.93
N GLY A 809 65.60 -61.73 8.35
CA GLY A 809 66.59 -62.52 9.11
C GLY A 809 66.23 -63.99 9.35
N ALA A 810 65.06 -64.45 8.89
CA ALA A 810 64.73 -65.87 8.88
C ALA A 810 65.63 -66.62 7.89
N THR A 811 66.24 -67.73 8.35
CA THR A 811 67.03 -68.64 7.49
C THR A 811 66.55 -70.08 7.59
N GLN A 812 65.68 -70.39 8.57
CA GLN A 812 65.12 -71.71 8.82
C GLN A 812 63.63 -71.62 9.16
N PHE A 813 62.91 -72.73 9.03
CA PHE A 813 61.50 -72.86 9.37
C PHE A 813 61.16 -74.24 9.96
N GLN A 814 60.09 -74.30 10.74
CA GLN A 814 59.54 -75.55 11.30
C GLN A 814 58.02 -75.53 11.24
N VAL A 815 57.41 -76.68 10.93
CA VAL A 815 55.97 -76.81 10.73
C VAL A 815 55.31 -77.44 11.95
N TYR A 816 54.19 -76.86 12.36
CA TYR A 816 53.39 -77.25 13.51
C TYR A 816 51.95 -77.52 13.08
N LEU A 817 51.36 -78.55 13.66
CA LEU A 817 49.94 -78.88 13.51
C LEU A 817 49.31 -78.91 14.90
N ASN A 818 48.27 -78.11 15.11
CA ASN A 818 47.58 -77.98 16.39
C ASN A 818 48.55 -77.75 17.57
N GLY A 819 49.59 -76.94 17.37
CA GLY A 819 50.61 -76.63 18.38
C GLY A 819 51.67 -77.71 18.60
N THR A 820 51.62 -78.84 17.90
CA THR A 820 52.65 -79.90 17.97
C THR A 820 53.56 -79.84 16.74
N SER A 821 54.89 -79.90 16.93
CA SER A 821 55.81 -79.90 15.79
C SER A 821 55.68 -81.20 14.98
N VAL A 822 55.48 -81.05 13.67
CA VAL A 822 55.29 -82.15 12.72
C VAL A 822 56.42 -82.24 11.69
N SER A 823 57.37 -81.30 11.72
CA SER A 823 58.64 -81.36 10.99
C SER A 823 59.83 -81.14 11.93
N THR A 824 61.02 -81.49 11.48
CA THR A 824 62.26 -80.94 12.01
C THR A 824 62.49 -79.52 11.47
N LEU A 825 63.36 -78.76 12.13
CA LEU A 825 63.80 -77.44 11.69
C LEU A 825 64.59 -77.56 10.38
N ALA A 826 64.19 -76.83 9.34
CA ALA A 826 64.74 -76.94 7.99
C ALA A 826 65.16 -75.57 7.43
N PRO A 827 66.19 -75.49 6.58
CA PRO A 827 66.55 -74.24 5.92
C PRO A 827 65.44 -73.73 5.00
N LEU A 828 65.28 -72.40 4.92
CA LEU A 828 64.41 -71.77 3.92
C LEU A 828 64.82 -72.16 2.50
N ASN A 829 63.84 -72.31 1.61
CA ASN A 829 64.00 -72.84 0.24
C ASN A 829 64.46 -74.31 0.15
N SER A 830 64.41 -75.07 1.26
CA SER A 830 64.68 -76.51 1.27
C SER A 830 63.42 -77.32 1.60
N ALA A 831 63.38 -78.53 1.07
CA ALA A 831 62.34 -79.51 1.34
C ALA A 831 62.42 -80.02 2.79
N THR A 832 61.32 -79.95 3.54
CA THR A 832 61.16 -80.70 4.80
C THR A 832 60.01 -81.69 4.71
N THR A 833 60.11 -82.79 5.43
CA THR A 833 59.08 -83.83 5.47
C THR A 833 58.22 -83.70 6.71
N VAL A 834 56.90 -83.69 6.54
CA VAL A 834 55.92 -83.64 7.66
C VAL A 834 55.19 -84.97 7.85
N PHE A 835 54.88 -85.32 9.12
CA PHE A 835 54.11 -86.51 9.50
C PHE A 835 53.03 -86.17 10.55
N PRO A 836 51.79 -86.70 10.46
CA PRO A 836 51.25 -87.60 9.43
C PRO A 836 50.72 -86.85 8.18
N ALA A 837 50.57 -87.59 7.07
CA ALA A 837 50.04 -87.12 5.79
C ALA A 837 48.71 -86.35 5.97
N GLN A 838 48.65 -85.15 5.38
CA GLN A 838 47.50 -84.25 5.44
C GLN A 838 46.70 -84.30 4.12
N THR A 839 45.39 -84.06 4.20
CA THR A 839 44.54 -83.86 3.01
C THR A 839 44.75 -82.46 2.43
N SER A 840 44.60 -82.30 1.11
CA SER A 840 44.56 -80.98 0.45
C SER A 840 43.53 -80.08 1.15
N GLY A 841 43.92 -78.84 1.46
CA GLY A 841 43.12 -77.89 2.24
C GLY A 841 43.40 -77.90 3.76
N SER A 842 44.24 -78.80 4.26
CA SER A 842 44.69 -78.77 5.66
C SER A 842 45.47 -77.50 5.97
N VAL A 843 45.26 -76.96 7.17
CA VAL A 843 45.85 -75.71 7.62
C VAL A 843 46.92 -76.00 8.68
N VAL A 844 48.14 -75.49 8.47
CA VAL A 844 49.27 -75.66 9.38
C VAL A 844 49.82 -74.32 9.86
N GLN A 845 50.51 -74.34 11.00
CA GLN A 845 51.30 -73.22 11.51
C GLN A 845 52.76 -73.42 11.08
N VAL A 846 53.42 -72.36 10.64
CA VAL A 846 54.87 -72.38 10.33
C VAL A 846 55.56 -71.35 11.19
N GLU A 847 56.60 -71.77 11.90
CA GLU A 847 57.47 -70.90 12.68
C GLU A 847 58.79 -70.69 11.96
N PHE A 848 59.31 -69.46 11.99
CA PHE A 848 60.55 -69.05 11.33
C PHE A 848 61.64 -68.78 12.35
N PHE A 849 62.87 -69.18 12.03
CA PHE A 849 64.03 -69.06 12.91
C PHE A 849 65.20 -68.43 12.17
N ASN A 850 66.04 -67.70 12.88
CA ASN A 850 67.30 -67.18 12.35
C ASN A 850 68.39 -68.27 12.35
N ALA A 851 69.60 -67.93 11.87
CA ALA A 851 70.72 -68.88 11.79
C ALA A 851 71.19 -69.42 13.16
N ALA A 852 70.86 -68.73 14.25
CA ALA A 852 71.16 -69.15 15.62
C ALA A 852 70.04 -70.01 16.26
N GLY A 853 68.98 -70.34 15.52
CA GLY A 853 67.86 -71.14 16.01
C GLY A 853 66.88 -70.37 16.91
N THR A 854 66.95 -69.04 16.94
CA THR A 854 65.98 -68.21 17.67
C THR A 854 64.78 -67.92 16.79
N GLN A 855 63.56 -68.06 17.33
CA GLN A 855 62.31 -67.78 16.62
C GLN A 855 62.21 -66.28 16.30
N VAL A 856 61.95 -65.96 15.03
CA VAL A 856 61.85 -64.59 14.51
C VAL A 856 60.48 -64.26 13.90
N GLY A 857 59.61 -65.26 13.74
CA GLY A 857 58.27 -65.05 13.22
C GLY A 857 57.40 -66.30 13.25
N VAL A 858 56.09 -66.10 13.16
CA VAL A 858 55.10 -67.17 13.04
C VAL A 858 54.10 -66.80 11.95
N ALA A 859 53.91 -67.70 10.98
CA ALA A 859 52.81 -67.65 10.03
C ALA A 859 51.74 -68.65 10.47
N GLN A 860 50.58 -68.13 10.84
CA GLN A 860 49.41 -68.97 11.11
C GLN A 860 48.58 -69.14 9.84
N ASN A 861 47.93 -70.29 9.74
CA ASN A 861 47.00 -70.62 8.68
C ASN A 861 47.58 -70.84 7.28
N VAL A 862 48.73 -71.51 7.16
CA VAL A 862 49.26 -71.93 5.87
C VAL A 862 48.44 -73.11 5.35
N THR A 863 47.65 -72.89 4.30
CA THR A 863 46.90 -73.97 3.64
C THR A 863 47.84 -74.79 2.77
N LEU A 864 47.90 -76.09 3.03
CA LEU A 864 48.60 -77.05 2.18
C LEU A 864 47.67 -77.40 1.01
N ASN A 865 48.05 -76.99 -0.20
CA ASN A 865 47.31 -77.31 -1.42
C ASN A 865 47.64 -78.71 -1.92
#